data_AF-A0A2S8UG76-F1
#
_entry.id   AF-A0A2S8UG76-F1
#
_cell.length_a   1.000
_cell.length_b   1.000
_cell.length_c   1.000
_cell.angle_alpha   90.00
_cell.angle_beta   90.00
_cell.angle_gamma   90.00
#
_symmetry.space_group_name_H-M   'P 1'
#
loop_
_entity.id
_entity.type
_entity.pdbx_description
1 polymer ?
#
loop_
_entity_poly.entity_id
_entity_poly.type
_entity_poly.pdbx_seq_one_letter_code
_entity_poly.pdbx_strand_id
1 'polypeptide(L)'
;VVANKLGGNAEVSSGRLHVTGTLSGNAAIGNNVVLSGTGTVGQNVTLTGGVLQGTQGSTLKIGGNLTLDNASRVNVALGSTASAALFDVGGDLALAGTLNVAEQGAFGAGVYRLFDYGGALTANTLALGTVPTGITANDLRLQTAVAGQVNLMATFGTTLSFWDGGNAAQRDNGVIDGGLGVWRTDGLNWTNEDGTLNGRFQPNPTFAVFQGASGTVEVDAGAGAVSVTGMQFSSGGYRVQGDAIALDGANGETVVRVGSGLVIGAGTTATLASSLTGASKLVKADFGTLVLAGNNTYTGGTEIRTGTLFVSSDANLGASAGALTLNGGALATTASFDSARAVTLAQTADINVAAGTTLGLQGAVSGAGTLQKLGTGTLTLTGANTYGNTQVLAGTLVGNAASIRGDLLNHGAVVFNQATDATYAGYVSGTGTMVKQGTGVLTLTGVNAQDWRIDAGTLAVSAGRYTSNTTIASGAEVRFNQASSTSFSGMLAGAGQVTKTGAGMLQLLGDNSGFAGRTQVQSGMLWVSDKLGGSATVTGGRLHVDGALGGDVAASGAGTLSGAGRINGNATLTGGVLEGVQGQTLVFGGDLSLSGASRVNVELGNASSAALFSVADNLTLAGSLNITDQGGFGAGVYRLFDYGGSLTNHGLAIGTTPAGVSASALTLQTAVGGQVNLASTAGVTLNFWDGGNTAGHDNGAIDGGSGTWSADDRNWANADGTLNGRFQPNPTFAVFQGTAGTVRVDTSAGAIGVTGMQIATDGYRIEGDAIALQGAGGESIIRVGAGSTADAGMVGTIAARLTGASKLVKTDAGMLTLTGDNTYTGGTDIQFGTLSISADNNLGAANTGVAMAGGSLATTASFNTTRNISLMQDGAINVATGTQLGLTGTVSGGGALIKQGAGTLSLTGVNTYGSTRVRAGTLIGNSASIRGDLHNDGTVIFDQTWNGS
;
A
#
# COMPACT_ATOMS: atom_id res chain seq x y z
N VAL A 1 -25.43 -46.75 -5.45
CA VAL A 1 -24.47 -46.07 -4.54
C VAL A 1 -25.18 -45.84 -3.21
N VAL A 2 -24.57 -46.24 -2.09
CA VAL A 2 -25.08 -45.96 -0.73
C VAL A 2 -24.27 -44.81 -0.16
N ALA A 3 -24.79 -43.60 -0.24
CA ALA A 3 -24.11 -42.38 0.23
C ALA A 3 -24.52 -41.97 1.67
N ASN A 4 -25.69 -42.40 2.12
CA ASN A 4 -26.24 -42.14 3.46
C ASN A 4 -26.43 -43.46 4.23
N LYS A 5 -27.10 -43.44 5.38
CA LYS A 5 -27.46 -44.65 6.13
C LYS A 5 -28.66 -45.35 5.47
N LEU A 6 -28.44 -46.53 4.88
CA LEU A 6 -29.47 -47.40 4.33
C LEU A 6 -29.73 -48.57 5.30
N GLY A 7 -30.99 -48.77 5.68
CA GLY A 7 -31.41 -49.92 6.49
C GLY A 7 -31.61 -51.19 5.65
N GLY A 8 -31.47 -52.37 6.27
CA GLY A 8 -31.77 -53.67 5.66
C GLY A 8 -30.61 -54.31 4.89
N ASN A 9 -30.87 -55.49 4.32
CA ASN A 9 -29.90 -56.25 3.53
C ASN A 9 -29.89 -55.77 2.06
N ALA A 10 -28.74 -55.88 1.39
CA ALA A 10 -28.60 -55.63 -0.04
C ALA A 10 -28.23 -56.92 -0.78
N GLU A 11 -29.07 -57.33 -1.73
CA GLU A 11 -28.77 -58.41 -2.67
C GLU A 11 -28.59 -57.82 -4.06
N VAL A 12 -27.41 -58.00 -4.67
CA VAL A 12 -27.07 -57.39 -5.95
C VAL A 12 -26.62 -58.47 -6.92
N SER A 13 -27.41 -58.70 -7.96
CA SER A 13 -27.21 -59.76 -8.96
C SER A 13 -26.54 -59.30 -10.25
N SER A 14 -26.49 -57.98 -10.52
CA SER A 14 -25.76 -57.38 -11.64
C SER A 14 -25.29 -55.95 -11.31
N GLY A 15 -24.23 -55.48 -11.97
CA GLY A 15 -23.74 -54.10 -11.82
C GLY A 15 -22.76 -53.89 -10.65
N ARG A 16 -22.98 -52.85 -9.84
CA ARG A 16 -22.07 -52.42 -8.75
C ARG A 16 -22.82 -51.96 -7.50
N LEU A 17 -22.38 -52.43 -6.34
CA LEU A 17 -22.63 -51.81 -5.05
C LEU A 17 -21.42 -50.94 -4.65
N HIS A 18 -21.62 -49.62 -4.58
CA HIS A 18 -20.60 -48.67 -4.12
C HIS A 18 -21.07 -48.01 -2.82
N VAL A 19 -20.33 -48.18 -1.73
CA VAL A 19 -20.71 -47.77 -0.37
C VAL A 19 -19.79 -46.65 0.11
N THR A 20 -20.31 -45.44 0.28
CA THR A 20 -19.59 -44.30 0.86
C THR A 20 -20.19 -43.84 2.19
N GLY A 21 -21.44 -44.23 2.48
CA GLY A 21 -22.14 -44.04 3.77
C GLY A 21 -22.17 -45.32 4.59
N THR A 22 -23.35 -45.73 5.08
CA THR A 22 -23.51 -46.95 5.88
C THR A 22 -24.66 -47.81 5.35
N LEU A 23 -24.40 -49.05 4.97
CA LEU A 23 -25.42 -50.08 4.80
C LEU A 23 -25.53 -50.85 6.11
N SER A 24 -26.65 -50.81 6.83
CA SER A 24 -26.70 -51.40 8.18
C SER A 24 -26.87 -52.92 8.23
N GLY A 25 -27.27 -53.57 7.13
CA GLY A 25 -27.49 -55.02 7.07
C GLY A 25 -26.40 -55.77 6.29
N ASN A 26 -26.74 -56.97 5.83
CA ASN A 26 -25.83 -57.83 5.05
C ASN A 26 -25.72 -57.35 3.59
N ALA A 27 -24.62 -57.69 2.90
CA ALA A 27 -24.50 -57.53 1.46
C ALA A 27 -24.17 -58.87 0.77
N ALA A 28 -25.06 -59.34 -0.11
CA ALA A 28 -24.84 -60.49 -0.98
C ALA A 28 -24.53 -60.00 -2.40
N ILE A 29 -23.35 -60.35 -2.90
CA ILE A 29 -22.78 -59.85 -4.15
C ILE A 29 -22.67 -61.02 -5.12
N GLY A 30 -23.52 -60.99 -6.17
CA GLY A 30 -23.58 -62.03 -7.19
C GLY A 30 -22.41 -62.01 -8.17
N ASN A 31 -22.46 -62.96 -9.12
CA ASN A 31 -21.39 -63.19 -10.08
C ASN A 31 -21.10 -61.93 -10.92
N ASN A 32 -19.83 -61.55 -11.05
CA ASN A 32 -19.34 -60.35 -11.74
C ASN A 32 -19.85 -59.00 -11.19
N VAL A 33 -20.50 -58.97 -10.02
CA VAL A 33 -20.93 -57.73 -9.37
C VAL A 33 -19.79 -57.11 -8.57
N VAL A 34 -19.60 -55.80 -8.70
CA VAL A 34 -18.53 -55.09 -7.99
C VAL A 34 -19.03 -54.54 -6.65
N LEU A 35 -18.37 -54.89 -5.54
CA LEU A 35 -18.45 -54.18 -4.27
C LEU A 35 -17.25 -53.24 -4.12
N SER A 36 -17.49 -51.98 -3.76
CA SER A 36 -16.45 -50.96 -3.63
C SER A 36 -16.86 -49.84 -2.66
N GLY A 37 -15.93 -48.97 -2.31
CA GLY A 37 -16.19 -47.71 -1.60
C GLY A 37 -15.35 -47.54 -0.32
N THR A 38 -15.70 -46.55 0.49
CA THR A 38 -15.00 -46.13 1.71
C THR A 38 -15.89 -46.16 2.97
N GLY A 39 -17.15 -46.53 2.81
CA GLY A 39 -18.14 -46.53 3.87
C GLY A 39 -18.14 -47.81 4.71
N THR A 40 -19.27 -48.11 5.33
CA THR A 40 -19.45 -49.29 6.19
C THR A 40 -20.58 -50.17 5.68
N VAL A 41 -20.33 -51.47 5.54
CA VAL A 41 -21.36 -52.51 5.58
C VAL A 41 -21.45 -53.01 7.02
N GLY A 42 -22.60 -52.92 7.66
CA GLY A 42 -22.76 -53.09 9.10
C GLY A 42 -22.69 -54.54 9.56
N GLN A 43 -23.07 -55.48 8.71
CA GLN A 43 -23.10 -56.91 9.01
C GLN A 43 -22.25 -57.70 8.00
N ASN A 44 -22.67 -58.91 7.62
CA ASN A 44 -21.88 -59.84 6.81
C ASN A 44 -21.89 -59.46 5.32
N VAL A 45 -20.78 -59.73 4.64
CA VAL A 45 -20.61 -59.60 3.19
C VAL A 45 -20.30 -60.97 2.60
N THR A 46 -21.05 -61.38 1.59
CA THR A 46 -20.81 -62.64 0.86
C THR A 46 -20.65 -62.34 -0.63
N LEU A 47 -19.55 -62.78 -1.24
CA LEU A 47 -19.31 -62.73 -2.69
C LEU A 47 -19.41 -64.15 -3.26
N THR A 48 -20.29 -64.33 -4.24
CA THR A 48 -20.43 -65.58 -5.02
C THR A 48 -20.09 -65.29 -6.48
N GLY A 49 -18.82 -65.41 -6.84
CA GLY A 49 -18.29 -64.93 -8.13
C GLY A 49 -18.17 -63.39 -8.24
N GLY A 50 -18.36 -62.68 -7.13
CA GLY A 50 -18.33 -61.22 -7.07
C GLY A 50 -16.92 -60.63 -7.17
N VAL A 51 -16.84 -59.31 -7.35
CA VAL A 51 -15.58 -58.55 -7.37
C VAL A 51 -15.53 -57.61 -6.17
N LEU A 52 -14.59 -57.81 -5.26
CA LEU A 52 -14.27 -56.86 -4.19
C LEU A 52 -13.21 -55.88 -4.71
N GLN A 53 -13.54 -54.60 -4.79
CA GLN A 53 -12.65 -53.58 -5.35
C GLN A 53 -12.20 -52.59 -4.28
N GLY A 54 -10.87 -52.49 -4.13
CA GLY A 54 -10.21 -51.59 -3.20
C GLY A 54 -9.17 -50.72 -3.89
N THR A 55 -8.88 -49.58 -3.29
CA THR A 55 -7.87 -48.64 -3.77
C THR A 55 -7.12 -48.13 -2.56
N GLN A 56 -5.80 -48.14 -2.62
CA GLN A 56 -4.99 -47.75 -1.48
C GLN A 56 -5.32 -46.31 -1.04
N GLY A 57 -5.34 -46.11 0.29
CA GLY A 57 -5.77 -44.85 0.91
C GLY A 57 -7.27 -44.76 1.17
N SER A 58 -8.02 -45.79 0.78
CA SER A 58 -9.43 -45.97 1.07
C SER A 58 -9.64 -47.30 1.81
N THR A 59 -10.43 -47.27 2.89
CA THR A 59 -10.81 -48.47 3.64
C THR A 59 -12.32 -48.66 3.57
N LEU A 60 -12.75 -49.81 3.09
CA LEU A 60 -14.14 -50.26 3.22
C LEU A 60 -14.28 -51.06 4.51
N LYS A 61 -15.21 -50.65 5.39
CA LYS A 61 -15.47 -51.36 6.65
C LYS A 61 -16.58 -52.38 6.49
N ILE A 62 -16.40 -53.56 7.06
CA ILE A 62 -17.37 -54.65 7.12
C ILE A 62 -17.53 -55.03 8.58
N GLY A 63 -18.66 -54.73 9.21
CA GLY A 63 -18.86 -54.94 10.64
C GLY A 63 -19.02 -56.42 11.04
N GLY A 64 -19.44 -57.27 10.10
CA GLY A 64 -19.53 -58.73 10.29
C GLY A 64 -18.44 -59.51 9.55
N ASN A 65 -18.78 -60.72 9.12
CA ASN A 65 -17.89 -61.62 8.40
C ASN A 65 -17.79 -61.25 6.91
N LEU A 66 -16.64 -61.51 6.29
CA LEU A 66 -16.45 -61.44 4.83
C LEU A 66 -16.17 -62.84 4.28
N THR A 67 -17.04 -63.31 3.38
CA THR A 67 -16.90 -64.61 2.70
C THR A 67 -16.72 -64.44 1.20
N LEU A 68 -15.61 -64.96 0.68
CA LEU A 68 -15.31 -65.06 -0.75
C LEU A 68 -15.36 -66.52 -1.18
N ASP A 69 -15.92 -66.80 -2.36
CA ASP A 69 -15.83 -68.13 -2.99
C ASP A 69 -14.68 -68.21 -4.01
N ASN A 70 -14.42 -69.40 -4.57
CA ASN A 70 -13.34 -69.62 -5.54
C ASN A 70 -13.52 -68.84 -6.85
N ALA A 71 -14.73 -68.39 -7.18
CA ALA A 71 -15.01 -67.60 -8.38
C ALA A 71 -14.85 -66.09 -8.12
N SER A 72 -14.72 -65.68 -6.86
CA SER A 72 -14.61 -64.27 -6.48
C SER A 72 -13.27 -63.66 -6.89
N ARG A 73 -13.25 -62.35 -7.10
CA ARG A 73 -12.05 -61.58 -7.44
C ARG A 73 -11.84 -60.44 -6.46
N VAL A 74 -10.62 -60.26 -6.00
CA VAL A 74 -10.21 -59.10 -5.20
C VAL A 74 -9.36 -58.21 -6.10
N ASN A 75 -9.86 -57.04 -6.49
CA ASN A 75 -9.16 -56.11 -7.36
C ASN A 75 -8.65 -54.94 -6.52
N VAL A 76 -7.33 -54.81 -6.41
CA VAL A 76 -6.69 -53.75 -5.62
C VAL A 76 -5.82 -52.86 -6.50
N ALA A 77 -5.87 -51.56 -6.26
CA ALA A 77 -4.91 -50.60 -6.79
C ALA A 77 -3.96 -50.18 -5.65
N LEU A 78 -2.66 -50.43 -5.81
CA LEU A 78 -1.62 -50.20 -4.80
C LEU A 78 -0.56 -49.22 -5.31
N GLY A 79 -0.23 -48.21 -4.51
CA GLY A 79 0.87 -47.27 -4.69
C GLY A 79 2.03 -47.58 -3.74
N SER A 80 2.46 -46.65 -2.88
CA SER A 80 3.50 -46.90 -1.83
C SER A 80 3.08 -47.95 -0.79
N THR A 81 3.94 -48.45 0.09
CA THR A 81 3.63 -49.57 1.02
C THR A 81 2.50 -49.25 2.00
N ALA A 82 1.42 -50.04 2.04
CA ALA A 82 0.23 -49.79 2.87
C ALA A 82 0.36 -50.37 4.29
N SER A 83 -0.01 -49.62 5.33
CA SER A 83 -0.29 -50.17 6.67
C SER A 83 -1.68 -49.83 7.24
N ALA A 84 -2.60 -49.40 6.37
CA ALA A 84 -4.04 -49.50 6.63
C ALA A 84 -4.62 -50.50 5.65
N ALA A 85 -5.48 -51.39 6.13
CA ALA A 85 -6.13 -52.34 5.26
C ALA A 85 -7.07 -51.64 4.26
N LEU A 86 -7.13 -52.16 3.05
CA LEU A 86 -8.13 -51.76 2.06
C LEU A 86 -9.53 -52.19 2.50
N PHE A 87 -9.60 -53.27 3.28
CA PHE A 87 -10.82 -53.84 3.82
C PHE A 87 -10.64 -54.16 5.30
N ASP A 88 -11.47 -53.55 6.15
CA ASP A 88 -11.45 -53.72 7.61
C ASP A 88 -12.66 -54.55 8.02
N VAL A 89 -12.43 -55.81 8.41
CA VAL A 89 -13.46 -56.83 8.68
C VAL A 89 -13.58 -57.05 10.20
N GLY A 90 -14.73 -56.74 10.78
CA GLY A 90 -14.96 -56.90 12.21
C GLY A 90 -15.04 -58.35 12.67
N GLY A 91 -15.45 -59.27 11.79
CA GLY A 91 -15.63 -60.70 12.08
C GLY A 91 -14.64 -61.62 11.36
N ASP A 92 -15.09 -62.83 11.05
CA ASP A 92 -14.30 -63.85 10.35
C ASP A 92 -14.06 -63.48 8.88
N LEU A 93 -12.88 -63.83 8.36
CA LEU A 93 -12.50 -63.66 6.96
C LEU A 93 -12.35 -65.04 6.31
N ALA A 94 -13.26 -65.41 5.40
CA ALA A 94 -13.12 -66.60 4.56
C ALA A 94 -12.54 -66.19 3.19
N LEU A 95 -11.25 -66.45 3.02
CA LEU A 95 -10.43 -65.91 1.94
C LEU A 95 -10.24 -66.92 0.81
N ALA A 96 -10.88 -66.69 -0.34
CA ALA A 96 -10.77 -67.49 -1.55
C ALA A 96 -10.86 -66.63 -2.82
N GLY A 97 -10.62 -67.24 -3.99
CA GLY A 97 -10.76 -66.58 -5.29
C GLY A 97 -9.43 -66.11 -5.88
N THR A 98 -9.45 -65.00 -6.63
CA THR A 98 -8.27 -64.46 -7.32
C THR A 98 -7.98 -63.00 -6.96
N LEU A 99 -6.74 -62.67 -6.56
CA LEU A 99 -6.25 -61.32 -6.29
C LEU A 99 -5.63 -60.70 -7.55
N ASN A 100 -6.19 -59.59 -8.01
CA ASN A 100 -5.68 -58.79 -9.12
C ASN A 100 -5.11 -57.49 -8.57
N VAL A 101 -3.85 -57.19 -8.93
CA VAL A 101 -3.12 -56.01 -8.45
C VAL A 101 -2.87 -55.07 -9.63
N ALA A 102 -3.26 -53.80 -9.46
CA ALA A 102 -2.92 -52.70 -10.35
C ALA A 102 -2.01 -51.71 -9.61
N GLU A 103 -1.10 -51.07 -10.34
CA GLU A 103 -0.25 -50.01 -9.78
C GLU A 103 -0.98 -48.65 -9.76
N GLN A 104 -0.83 -47.92 -8.66
CA GLN A 104 -1.31 -46.55 -8.44
C GLN A 104 -0.15 -45.55 -8.19
N GLY A 105 1.04 -45.86 -8.73
CA GLY A 105 2.26 -45.07 -8.64
C GLY A 105 3.10 -45.38 -7.39
N ALA A 106 4.42 -45.54 -7.59
CA ALA A 106 5.40 -45.85 -6.53
C ALA A 106 5.19 -47.20 -5.81
N PHE A 107 4.51 -48.15 -6.47
CA PHE A 107 4.48 -49.56 -6.06
C PHE A 107 5.89 -50.15 -6.22
N GLY A 108 6.42 -50.71 -5.14
CA GLY A 108 7.78 -51.22 -5.05
C GLY A 108 7.94 -52.30 -3.98
N ALA A 109 9.17 -52.77 -3.77
CA ALA A 109 9.43 -53.81 -2.78
C ALA A 109 8.96 -53.39 -1.37
N GLY A 110 8.33 -54.33 -0.66
CA GLY A 110 7.81 -54.16 0.71
C GLY A 110 6.52 -54.93 0.98
N VAL A 111 5.92 -54.65 2.13
CA VAL A 111 4.67 -55.27 2.60
C VAL A 111 3.50 -54.29 2.53
N TYR A 112 2.36 -54.75 1.99
CA TYR A 112 1.13 -53.99 1.76
C TYR A 112 -0.03 -54.65 2.49
N ARG A 113 -0.63 -53.95 3.46
CA ARG A 113 -1.83 -54.41 4.17
C ARG A 113 -3.06 -54.43 3.24
N LEU A 114 -3.63 -55.62 3.02
CA LEU A 114 -4.86 -55.77 2.23
C LEU A 114 -6.11 -55.82 3.11
N PHE A 115 -6.08 -56.68 4.14
CA PHE A 115 -7.19 -56.88 5.07
C PHE A 115 -6.71 -56.74 6.51
N ASP A 116 -7.55 -56.14 7.35
CA ASP A 116 -7.56 -56.32 8.80
C ASP A 116 -8.80 -57.16 9.12
N TYR A 117 -8.72 -58.11 10.06
CA TYR A 117 -9.86 -58.92 10.47
C TYR A 117 -9.87 -59.18 12.00
N GLY A 118 -11.06 -59.20 12.60
CA GLY A 118 -11.25 -59.39 14.05
C GLY A 118 -11.50 -60.85 14.48
N GLY A 119 -11.96 -61.71 13.57
CA GLY A 119 -12.30 -63.11 13.84
C GLY A 119 -11.26 -64.13 13.36
N ALA A 120 -11.71 -65.31 12.96
CA ALA A 120 -10.87 -66.35 12.38
C ALA A 120 -10.64 -66.12 10.87
N LEU A 121 -9.41 -66.39 10.41
CA LEU A 121 -9.09 -66.48 9.00
C LEU A 121 -9.26 -67.93 8.52
N THR A 122 -10.13 -68.14 7.54
CA THR A 122 -10.45 -69.47 6.98
C THR A 122 -10.30 -69.49 5.46
N ALA A 123 -10.32 -70.69 4.88
CA ALA A 123 -10.29 -70.95 3.43
C ALA A 123 -9.06 -70.49 2.63
N ASN A 124 -8.14 -69.67 3.16
CA ASN A 124 -6.75 -69.35 2.71
C ASN A 124 -6.31 -69.78 1.29
N THR A 125 -7.11 -69.49 0.25
CA THR A 125 -6.92 -70.01 -1.12
C THR A 125 -6.93 -68.91 -2.17
N LEU A 126 -6.74 -67.65 -1.77
CA LEU A 126 -6.69 -66.51 -2.69
C LEU A 126 -5.44 -66.59 -3.58
N ALA A 127 -5.65 -66.97 -4.83
CA ALA A 127 -4.59 -67.09 -5.83
C ALA A 127 -4.23 -65.72 -6.43
N LEU A 128 -2.98 -65.55 -6.86
CA LEU A 128 -2.57 -64.35 -7.59
C LEU A 128 -3.08 -64.42 -9.05
N GLY A 129 -3.72 -63.34 -9.49
CA GLY A 129 -4.22 -63.12 -10.84
C GLY A 129 -3.35 -62.14 -11.62
N THR A 130 -3.95 -61.06 -12.11
CA THR A 130 -3.21 -60.04 -12.88
C THR A 130 -2.28 -59.25 -11.98
N VAL A 131 -1.05 -59.02 -12.44
CA VAL A 131 -0.03 -58.21 -11.74
C VAL A 131 0.39 -57.00 -12.59
N PRO A 132 0.95 -55.94 -11.99
CA PRO A 132 1.40 -54.76 -12.72
C PRO A 132 2.48 -55.06 -13.77
N THR A 133 2.57 -54.22 -14.80
CA THR A 133 3.57 -54.36 -15.87
C THR A 133 5.00 -54.29 -15.32
N GLY A 134 5.85 -55.25 -15.68
CA GLY A 134 7.24 -55.33 -15.20
C GLY A 134 7.42 -56.14 -13.91
N ILE A 135 6.35 -56.71 -13.38
CA ILE A 135 6.33 -57.58 -12.20
C ILE A 135 5.82 -58.96 -12.63
N THR A 136 6.37 -60.03 -12.06
CA THR A 136 5.88 -61.39 -12.27
C THR A 136 5.07 -61.85 -11.06
N ALA A 137 4.22 -62.88 -11.22
CA ALA A 137 3.49 -63.46 -10.08
C ALA A 137 4.44 -63.99 -8.98
N ASN A 138 5.70 -64.33 -9.32
CA ASN A 138 6.70 -64.76 -8.35
C ASN A 138 7.24 -63.62 -7.48
N ASP A 139 7.07 -62.37 -7.93
CA ASP A 139 7.46 -61.19 -7.18
C ASP A 139 6.41 -60.78 -6.14
N LEU A 140 5.28 -61.49 -6.09
CA LEU A 140 4.20 -61.24 -5.16
C LEU A 140 3.90 -62.49 -4.33
N ARG A 141 3.66 -62.33 -3.04
CA ARG A 141 3.26 -63.41 -2.14
C ARG A 141 2.22 -62.91 -1.16
N LEU A 142 1.22 -63.74 -0.86
CA LEU A 142 0.24 -63.41 0.17
C LEU A 142 0.79 -63.86 1.53
N GLN A 143 0.84 -62.96 2.49
CA GLN A 143 1.24 -63.24 3.87
C GLN A 143 -0.02 -63.24 4.74
N THR A 144 -0.30 -64.39 5.35
CA THR A 144 -1.47 -64.61 6.21
C THR A 144 -1.10 -65.01 7.64
N ALA A 145 0.20 -65.22 7.91
CA ALA A 145 0.70 -65.61 9.22
C ALA A 145 0.60 -64.50 10.29
N VAL A 146 0.42 -63.23 9.87
CA VAL A 146 0.21 -62.13 10.80
C VAL A 146 -1.24 -62.17 11.30
N ALA A 147 -1.43 -62.54 12.57
CA ALA A 147 -2.75 -62.63 13.17
C ALA A 147 -3.54 -61.31 13.01
N GLY A 148 -4.79 -61.43 12.55
CA GLY A 148 -5.67 -60.29 12.29
C GLY A 148 -5.35 -59.50 11.03
N GLN A 149 -4.40 -59.93 10.20
CA GLN A 149 -4.01 -59.23 8.97
C GLN A 149 -3.84 -60.18 7.79
N VAL A 150 -4.12 -59.67 6.60
CA VAL A 150 -3.67 -60.28 5.35
C VAL A 150 -2.89 -59.23 4.58
N ASN A 151 -1.66 -59.56 4.24
CA ASN A 151 -0.75 -58.67 3.53
C ASN A 151 -0.40 -59.22 2.16
N LEU A 152 -0.13 -58.33 1.22
CA LEU A 152 0.59 -58.63 -0.01
C LEU A 152 2.05 -58.24 0.18
N MET A 153 2.92 -59.19 0.03
CA MET A 153 4.35 -58.99 -0.05
C MET A 153 4.75 -58.78 -1.50
N ALA A 154 5.50 -57.73 -1.79
CA ALA A 154 6.07 -57.49 -3.09
C ALA A 154 7.59 -57.44 -3.00
N THR A 155 8.28 -58.26 -3.80
CA THR A 155 9.72 -58.48 -3.73
C THR A 155 10.47 -57.84 -4.90
N PHE A 156 9.87 -57.74 -6.08
CA PHE A 156 10.49 -57.14 -7.28
C PHE A 156 11.89 -57.73 -7.57
N GLY A 157 12.02 -59.05 -7.52
CA GLY A 157 13.29 -59.75 -7.68
C GLY A 157 14.26 -59.67 -6.48
N THR A 158 13.88 -59.03 -5.37
CA THR A 158 14.68 -58.97 -4.13
C THR A 158 14.16 -59.93 -3.07
N THR A 159 15.01 -60.44 -2.19
CA THR A 159 14.55 -61.17 -1.00
C THR A 159 14.17 -60.17 0.10
N LEU A 160 13.13 -60.46 0.88
CA LEU A 160 12.77 -59.75 2.10
C LEU A 160 13.16 -60.60 3.32
N SER A 161 13.80 -59.98 4.31
CA SER A 161 14.08 -60.61 5.60
C SER A 161 13.38 -59.84 6.72
N PHE A 162 12.73 -60.55 7.64
CA PHE A 162 11.91 -59.96 8.70
C PHE A 162 12.63 -60.03 10.05
N TRP A 163 12.73 -58.89 10.74
CA TRP A 163 13.34 -58.83 12.06
C TRP A 163 12.41 -59.48 13.09
N ASP A 164 12.94 -60.46 13.82
CA ASP A 164 12.17 -61.26 14.77
C ASP A 164 12.66 -61.15 16.23
N GLY A 165 13.69 -60.33 16.45
CA GLY A 165 14.24 -60.09 17.78
C GLY A 165 15.18 -61.18 18.29
N GLY A 166 15.76 -60.93 19.47
CA GLY A 166 16.78 -61.79 20.08
C GLY A 166 16.25 -62.86 21.02
N ASN A 167 14.92 -62.93 21.25
CA ASN A 167 14.35 -63.89 22.19
C ASN A 167 14.29 -65.29 21.57
N ALA A 168 15.19 -66.18 21.98
CA ALA A 168 15.24 -67.54 21.45
C ALA A 168 13.95 -68.36 21.68
N ALA A 169 13.13 -68.01 22.68
CA ALA A 169 11.86 -68.69 22.95
C ALA A 169 10.74 -68.33 21.95
N GLN A 170 10.94 -67.27 21.16
CA GLN A 170 9.99 -66.79 20.16
C GLN A 170 10.35 -67.23 18.74
N ARG A 171 11.46 -67.95 18.54
CA ARG A 171 11.84 -68.44 17.21
C ARG A 171 10.90 -69.53 16.69
N ASP A 172 10.75 -69.58 15.37
CA ASP A 172 10.04 -70.61 14.61
C ASP A 172 8.58 -70.78 15.06
N ASN A 173 7.97 -69.74 15.62
CA ASN A 173 6.65 -69.80 16.26
C ASN A 173 5.49 -69.43 15.29
N GLY A 174 5.80 -69.11 14.03
CA GLY A 174 4.82 -68.67 13.04
C GLY A 174 4.34 -67.23 13.24
N VAL A 175 5.07 -66.42 14.01
CA VAL A 175 4.81 -65.01 14.29
C VAL A 175 6.08 -64.21 13.99
N ILE A 176 5.91 -62.96 13.55
CA ILE A 176 7.03 -62.02 13.44
C ILE A 176 6.95 -61.09 14.65
N ASP A 177 7.70 -61.43 15.69
CA ASP A 177 7.63 -60.82 17.02
C ASP A 177 8.31 -59.45 17.07
N GLY A 178 9.47 -59.31 16.42
CA GLY A 178 10.30 -58.12 16.47
C GLY A 178 11.00 -57.91 17.83
N GLY A 179 11.32 -56.66 18.17
CA GLY A 179 11.84 -56.27 19.49
C GLY A 179 13.35 -56.05 19.54
N LEU A 180 13.93 -56.20 20.73
CA LEU A 180 15.36 -55.99 21.00
C LEU A 180 16.19 -57.18 20.49
N GLY A 181 17.41 -56.92 20.01
CA GLY A 181 18.34 -58.00 19.65
C GLY A 181 19.58 -57.53 18.91
N VAL A 182 20.46 -58.48 18.55
CA VAL A 182 21.70 -58.20 17.80
C VAL A 182 21.54 -58.65 16.34
N TRP A 183 21.82 -57.76 15.39
CA TRP A 183 21.87 -58.04 13.97
C TRP A 183 23.30 -58.40 13.56
N ARG A 184 23.52 -59.71 13.38
CA ARG A 184 24.74 -60.28 12.81
C ARG A 184 24.41 -61.10 11.57
N THR A 185 25.36 -61.20 10.64
CA THR A 185 25.24 -62.03 9.42
C THR A 185 25.17 -63.53 9.72
N ASP A 186 25.65 -63.97 10.88
CA ASP A 186 25.60 -65.35 11.39
C ASP A 186 24.49 -65.59 12.42
N GLY A 187 23.77 -64.54 12.85
CA GLY A 187 22.73 -64.59 13.89
C GLY A 187 21.40 -65.16 13.39
N LEU A 188 20.59 -65.75 14.29
CA LEU A 188 19.31 -66.40 13.98
C LEU A 188 18.10 -65.53 14.37
N ASN A 189 18.20 -64.21 14.19
CA ASN A 189 17.21 -63.22 14.64
C ASN A 189 16.38 -62.63 13.48
N TRP A 190 16.54 -63.21 12.29
CA TRP A 190 15.75 -62.88 11.10
C TRP A 190 14.86 -64.07 10.77
N THR A 191 13.71 -63.83 10.16
CA THR A 191 12.76 -64.88 9.80
C THR A 191 12.19 -64.66 8.41
N ASN A 192 11.52 -65.68 7.88
CA ASN A 192 10.80 -65.61 6.60
C ASN A 192 9.51 -64.79 6.73
N GLU A 193 8.76 -64.67 5.63
CA GLU A 193 7.50 -63.93 5.60
C GLU A 193 6.47 -64.40 6.64
N ASP A 194 6.52 -65.65 7.09
CA ASP A 194 5.49 -66.23 7.93
C ASP A 194 5.94 -66.44 9.38
N GLY A 195 7.14 -66.01 9.76
CA GLY A 195 7.68 -66.26 11.10
C GLY A 195 7.92 -67.74 11.41
N THR A 196 7.85 -68.61 10.41
CA THR A 196 7.90 -70.07 10.58
C THR A 196 9.31 -70.62 10.64
N LEU A 197 10.29 -69.85 10.15
CA LEU A 197 11.68 -70.25 10.18
C LEU A 197 12.61 -69.05 10.40
N ASN A 198 13.22 -69.03 11.57
CA ASN A 198 14.30 -68.13 11.93
C ASN A 198 15.63 -68.61 11.34
N GLY A 199 16.41 -67.65 10.88
CA GLY A 199 17.65 -67.87 10.19
C GLY A 199 18.52 -66.63 10.16
N ARG A 200 19.55 -66.76 9.34
CA ARG A 200 20.52 -65.70 9.08
C ARG A 200 19.90 -64.61 8.22
N PHE A 201 20.46 -63.42 8.30
CA PHE A 201 20.19 -62.36 7.34
C PHE A 201 20.81 -62.73 5.98
N GLN A 202 20.06 -63.47 5.16
CA GLN A 202 20.54 -64.03 3.90
C GLN A 202 19.44 -63.98 2.80
N PRO A 203 19.82 -63.64 1.55
CA PRO A 203 21.14 -63.21 1.10
C PRO A 203 21.59 -61.90 1.77
N ASN A 204 22.89 -61.63 1.83
CA ASN A 204 23.42 -60.36 2.32
C ASN A 204 24.16 -59.71 1.15
N PRO A 205 23.63 -58.62 0.56
CA PRO A 205 22.51 -57.80 1.03
C PRO A 205 21.11 -58.37 0.73
N THR A 206 20.12 -57.97 1.54
CA THR A 206 18.68 -58.20 1.33
C THR A 206 17.87 -57.00 1.86
N PHE A 207 16.57 -56.94 1.58
CA PHE A 207 15.70 -55.87 2.04
C PHE A 207 15.20 -56.19 3.45
N ALA A 208 15.53 -55.34 4.42
CA ALA A 208 15.23 -55.54 5.83
C ALA A 208 13.84 -54.99 6.20
N VAL A 209 13.00 -55.80 6.85
CA VAL A 209 11.67 -55.39 7.31
C VAL A 209 11.58 -55.44 8.83
N PHE A 210 11.27 -54.30 9.44
CA PHE A 210 11.04 -54.12 10.86
C PHE A 210 9.55 -53.93 11.13
N GLN A 211 8.93 -54.96 11.71
CA GLN A 211 7.52 -54.99 12.09
C GLN A 211 7.37 -55.63 13.48
N GLY A 212 6.16 -55.90 13.95
CA GLY A 212 5.97 -56.42 15.31
C GLY A 212 6.34 -55.41 16.40
N ALA A 213 6.76 -55.89 17.56
CA ALA A 213 7.16 -55.06 18.69
C ALA A 213 8.41 -54.23 18.37
N SER A 214 8.41 -52.94 18.68
CA SER A 214 9.60 -52.08 18.47
C SER A 214 10.72 -52.41 19.45
N GLY A 215 11.97 -52.21 19.05
CA GLY A 215 13.12 -52.33 19.95
C GLY A 215 14.39 -51.70 19.39
N THR A 216 15.46 -51.81 20.16
CA THR A 216 16.82 -51.49 19.72
C THR A 216 17.46 -52.70 19.05
N VAL A 217 17.94 -52.52 17.82
CA VAL A 217 18.64 -53.51 17.01
C VAL A 217 20.12 -53.12 16.98
N GLU A 218 20.95 -53.92 17.66
CA GLU A 218 22.40 -53.70 17.74
C GLU A 218 23.09 -54.40 16.56
N VAL A 219 23.61 -53.65 15.61
CA VAL A 219 24.38 -54.14 14.47
C VAL A 219 25.77 -54.51 14.93
N ASP A 220 26.19 -55.73 14.62
CA ASP A 220 27.52 -56.24 14.93
C ASP A 220 28.10 -56.91 13.67
N ALA A 221 29.11 -56.28 13.11
CA ALA A 221 29.77 -56.70 11.88
C ALA A 221 30.95 -57.66 12.12
N GLY A 222 31.12 -58.17 13.36
CA GLY A 222 32.20 -59.08 13.72
C GLY A 222 32.17 -60.43 12.99
N ALA A 223 31.03 -60.84 12.45
CA ALA A 223 30.89 -62.02 11.57
C ALA A 223 30.86 -61.68 10.07
N GLY A 224 31.12 -60.43 9.70
CA GLY A 224 31.07 -59.93 8.33
C GLY A 224 30.20 -58.67 8.23
N ALA A 225 30.43 -57.90 7.16
CA ALA A 225 29.72 -56.65 6.93
C ALA A 225 28.22 -56.87 6.76
N VAL A 226 27.40 -56.07 7.44
CA VAL A 226 25.95 -56.01 7.25
C VAL A 226 25.64 -55.05 6.09
N SER A 227 24.92 -55.52 5.07
CA SER A 227 24.57 -54.73 3.89
C SER A 227 23.08 -54.86 3.58
N VAL A 228 22.44 -53.81 3.07
CA VAL A 228 21.01 -53.85 2.71
C VAL A 228 20.75 -53.35 1.31
N THR A 229 19.73 -53.93 0.67
CA THR A 229 19.18 -53.37 -0.58
C THR A 229 18.13 -52.28 -0.30
N GLY A 230 17.51 -52.31 0.89
CA GLY A 230 16.50 -51.37 1.36
C GLY A 230 16.04 -51.70 2.79
N MET A 231 15.24 -50.82 3.38
CA MET A 231 14.64 -51.04 4.70
C MET A 231 13.18 -50.58 4.75
N GLN A 232 12.34 -51.27 5.52
CA GLN A 232 10.99 -50.84 5.85
C GLN A 232 10.74 -50.91 7.36
N PHE A 233 10.22 -49.83 7.93
CA PHE A 233 9.78 -49.74 9.32
C PHE A 233 8.26 -49.61 9.36
N SER A 234 7.58 -50.74 9.52
CA SER A 234 6.13 -50.82 9.59
C SER A 234 5.60 -50.46 10.98
N SER A 235 6.41 -50.68 12.03
CA SER A 235 6.15 -50.27 13.41
C SER A 235 7.00 -49.05 13.80
N GLY A 236 6.44 -48.14 14.59
CA GLY A 236 7.19 -47.01 15.15
C GLY A 236 7.98 -47.41 16.39
N GLY A 237 9.07 -46.70 16.67
CA GLY A 237 9.89 -46.88 17.88
C GLY A 237 11.17 -47.70 17.70
N TYR A 238 11.42 -48.24 16.50
CA TYR A 238 12.66 -48.96 16.21
C TYR A 238 13.89 -48.04 16.23
N ARG A 239 14.98 -48.53 16.83
CA ARG A 239 16.30 -47.90 16.80
C ARG A 239 17.34 -48.91 16.32
N VAL A 240 17.95 -48.68 15.17
CA VAL A 240 19.07 -49.50 14.66
C VAL A 240 20.37 -48.77 14.95
N GLN A 241 21.30 -49.39 15.67
CA GLN A 241 22.55 -48.77 16.13
C GLN A 241 23.69 -49.79 16.16
N GLY A 242 24.93 -49.36 16.39
CA GLY A 242 26.10 -50.25 16.44
C GLY A 242 27.01 -50.04 15.22
N ASP A 243 27.54 -51.13 14.68
CA ASP A 243 28.44 -51.12 13.53
C ASP A 243 27.79 -50.60 12.23
N ALA A 244 28.63 -50.37 11.22
CA ALA A 244 28.21 -49.79 9.94
C ALA A 244 27.32 -50.74 9.12
N ILE A 245 26.35 -50.14 8.41
CA ILE A 245 25.49 -50.84 7.43
C ILE A 245 25.82 -50.30 6.03
N ALA A 246 26.19 -51.17 5.09
CA ALA A 246 26.41 -50.78 3.70
C ALA A 246 25.09 -50.70 2.92
N LEU A 247 24.90 -49.62 2.16
CA LEU A 247 23.79 -49.40 1.24
C LEU A 247 24.18 -49.96 -0.14
N ASP A 248 23.51 -51.03 -0.56
CA ASP A 248 23.76 -51.74 -1.83
C ASP A 248 22.44 -52.01 -2.57
N GLY A 249 21.61 -50.97 -2.66
CA GLY A 249 20.32 -51.06 -3.34
C GLY A 249 20.43 -51.09 -4.86
N ALA A 250 19.47 -51.78 -5.50
CA ALA A 250 19.42 -51.92 -6.95
C ALA A 250 19.34 -50.55 -7.65
N ASN A 251 19.92 -50.47 -8.85
CA ASN A 251 20.00 -49.23 -9.64
C ASN A 251 20.68 -48.04 -8.92
N GLY A 252 21.48 -48.32 -7.88
CA GLY A 252 22.17 -47.30 -7.10
C GLY A 252 21.26 -46.56 -6.12
N GLU A 253 20.09 -47.09 -5.77
CA GLU A 253 19.18 -46.49 -4.78
C GLU A 253 18.86 -47.47 -3.64
N THR A 254 19.03 -47.04 -2.40
CA THR A 254 18.59 -47.77 -1.22
C THR A 254 17.41 -47.03 -0.58
N VAL A 255 16.22 -47.62 -0.68
CA VAL A 255 14.98 -47.01 -0.19
C VAL A 255 14.75 -47.40 1.27
N VAL A 256 14.52 -46.39 2.12
CA VAL A 256 14.07 -46.54 3.51
C VAL A 256 12.64 -46.01 3.64
N ARG A 257 11.73 -46.92 3.95
CA ARG A 257 10.30 -46.67 4.13
C ARG A 257 9.98 -46.59 5.62
N VAL A 258 9.22 -45.59 6.05
CA VAL A 258 8.77 -45.47 7.44
C VAL A 258 7.28 -45.19 7.50
N GLY A 259 6.55 -46.02 8.25
CA GLY A 259 5.12 -45.89 8.44
C GLY A 259 4.29 -46.63 7.39
N SER A 260 3.08 -46.13 7.17
CA SER A 260 2.00 -46.84 6.48
C SER A 260 1.89 -46.57 4.99
N GLY A 261 2.83 -45.82 4.42
CA GLY A 261 2.73 -45.22 3.07
C GLY A 261 1.53 -44.28 2.89
N LEU A 262 0.76 -44.01 3.94
CA LEU A 262 -0.39 -43.10 3.97
C LEU A 262 -0.16 -42.01 5.01
N VAL A 263 -0.88 -40.89 4.87
CA VAL A 263 -0.79 -39.75 5.81
C VAL A 263 -1.10 -40.17 7.26
N ILE A 264 -1.98 -41.16 7.47
CA ILE A 264 -2.29 -41.67 8.83
C ILE A 264 -1.06 -42.26 9.54
N GLY A 265 -0.05 -42.72 8.80
CA GLY A 265 1.21 -43.23 9.33
C GLY A 265 2.27 -42.16 9.56
N ALA A 266 1.95 -40.87 9.40
CA ALA A 266 2.92 -39.79 9.57
C ALA A 266 3.52 -39.72 10.99
N GLY A 267 2.81 -40.23 12.00
CA GLY A 267 3.30 -40.32 13.38
C GLY A 267 4.33 -41.44 13.62
N THR A 268 4.49 -42.39 12.69
CA THR A 268 5.46 -43.48 12.83
C THR A 268 6.88 -42.92 12.74
N THR A 269 7.73 -43.24 13.73
CA THR A 269 9.13 -42.80 13.77
C THR A 269 10.07 -44.00 13.86
N ALA A 270 11.16 -43.99 13.09
CA ALA A 270 12.26 -44.95 13.17
C ALA A 270 13.60 -44.21 13.25
N THR A 271 14.56 -44.75 14.00
CA THR A 271 15.91 -44.16 14.15
C THR A 271 16.98 -45.07 13.58
N LEU A 272 17.80 -44.54 12.67
CA LEU A 272 19.04 -45.15 12.19
C LEU A 272 20.23 -44.41 12.79
N ALA A 273 20.87 -45.01 13.78
CA ALA A 273 22.05 -44.48 14.48
C ALA A 273 23.37 -45.15 14.06
N SER A 274 23.33 -46.32 13.41
CA SER A 274 24.48 -46.90 12.73
C SER A 274 24.98 -46.00 11.59
N SER A 275 26.29 -46.02 11.33
CA SER A 275 26.86 -45.38 10.14
C SER A 275 26.40 -46.10 8.88
N LEU A 276 25.74 -45.39 7.97
CA LEU A 276 25.39 -45.86 6.65
C LEU A 276 26.53 -45.57 5.65
N THR A 277 26.95 -46.58 4.90
CA THR A 277 28.09 -46.51 3.96
C THR A 277 27.70 -46.99 2.56
N GLY A 278 28.61 -46.95 1.57
CA GLY A 278 28.37 -47.47 0.22
C GLY A 278 28.09 -46.40 -0.84
N ALA A 279 27.88 -46.84 -2.08
CA ALA A 279 27.74 -45.92 -3.22
C ALA A 279 26.29 -45.49 -3.50
N SER A 280 25.31 -46.23 -2.99
CA SER A 280 23.90 -45.99 -3.29
C SER A 280 23.38 -44.68 -2.68
N LYS A 281 22.45 -44.04 -3.38
CA LYS A 281 21.65 -42.92 -2.90
C LYS A 281 20.69 -43.42 -1.83
N LEU A 282 20.65 -42.74 -0.68
CA LEU A 282 19.63 -43.00 0.34
C LEU A 282 18.33 -42.32 -0.06
N VAL A 283 17.24 -43.08 -0.18
CA VAL A 283 15.91 -42.55 -0.50
C VAL A 283 14.98 -42.72 0.68
N LYS A 284 14.58 -41.62 1.32
CA LYS A 284 13.51 -41.61 2.32
C LYS A 284 12.14 -41.55 1.63
N ALA A 285 11.33 -42.58 1.88
CA ALA A 285 9.96 -42.72 1.38
C ALA A 285 8.95 -42.95 2.52
N ASP A 286 7.68 -42.93 2.16
CA ASP A 286 6.48 -42.97 3.02
C ASP A 286 6.35 -41.79 3.99
N PHE A 287 5.15 -41.57 4.53
CA PHE A 287 4.81 -40.37 5.30
C PHE A 287 5.42 -40.30 6.71
N GLY A 288 5.95 -41.41 7.23
CA GLY A 288 6.56 -41.44 8.56
C GLY A 288 7.87 -40.68 8.65
N THR A 289 8.43 -40.66 9.85
CA THR A 289 9.63 -39.93 10.22
C THR A 289 10.84 -40.86 10.33
N LEU A 290 11.89 -40.59 9.54
CA LEU A 290 13.20 -41.23 9.71
C LEU A 290 14.13 -40.28 10.46
N VAL A 291 14.61 -40.68 11.64
CA VAL A 291 15.69 -39.99 12.35
C VAL A 291 17.00 -40.61 11.91
N LEU A 292 17.85 -39.83 11.25
CA LEU A 292 19.15 -40.26 10.80
C LEU A 292 20.21 -39.66 11.73
N ALA A 293 20.66 -40.46 12.69
CA ALA A 293 21.53 -40.04 13.79
C ALA A 293 22.99 -40.46 13.61
N GLY A 294 23.26 -41.45 12.75
CA GLY A 294 24.62 -41.91 12.45
C GLY A 294 25.44 -40.89 11.64
N ASN A 295 26.76 -40.93 11.79
CA ASN A 295 27.67 -40.20 10.91
C ASN A 295 27.88 -41.03 9.64
N ASN A 296 27.25 -40.61 8.55
CA ASN A 296 27.13 -41.43 7.35
C ASN A 296 28.18 -41.07 6.30
N THR A 297 28.66 -42.07 5.55
CA THR A 297 29.72 -41.91 4.54
C THR A 297 29.29 -42.38 3.15
N TYR A 298 28.02 -42.75 2.96
CA TYR A 298 27.51 -43.09 1.63
C TYR A 298 27.66 -41.92 0.64
N THR A 299 28.00 -42.23 -0.60
CA THR A 299 28.39 -41.20 -1.59
C THR A 299 27.30 -40.84 -2.60
N GLY A 300 26.23 -41.64 -2.70
CA GLY A 300 25.15 -41.43 -3.68
C GLY A 300 24.22 -40.25 -3.40
N GLY A 301 24.38 -39.58 -2.26
CA GLY A 301 23.51 -38.48 -1.82
C GLY A 301 22.21 -38.96 -1.16
N THR A 302 21.33 -38.02 -0.84
CA THR A 302 20.07 -38.26 -0.11
C THR A 302 18.89 -37.68 -0.88
N GLU A 303 17.81 -38.44 -1.03
CA GLU A 303 16.53 -37.97 -1.58
C GLU A 303 15.41 -38.16 -0.57
N ILE A 304 14.57 -37.16 -0.37
CA ILE A 304 13.36 -37.22 0.45
C ILE A 304 12.14 -37.11 -0.46
N ARG A 305 11.50 -38.24 -0.75
CA ARG A 305 10.29 -38.30 -1.60
C ARG A 305 9.04 -37.93 -0.81
N THR A 306 8.90 -38.46 0.41
CA THR A 306 7.75 -38.22 1.28
C THR A 306 8.11 -38.36 2.76
N GLY A 307 7.24 -37.86 3.63
CA GLY A 307 7.42 -37.87 5.08
C GLY A 307 8.53 -36.92 5.52
N THR A 308 9.11 -37.19 6.71
CA THR A 308 10.14 -36.33 7.31
C THR A 308 11.46 -37.07 7.48
N LEU A 309 12.58 -36.43 7.13
CA LEU A 309 13.92 -36.82 7.54
C LEU A 309 14.41 -35.87 8.64
N PHE A 310 14.70 -36.40 9.82
CA PHE A 310 15.29 -35.65 10.93
C PHE A 310 16.80 -35.85 10.98
N VAL A 311 17.53 -34.75 11.06
CA VAL A 311 19.00 -34.72 11.20
C VAL A 311 19.44 -33.68 12.24
N SER A 312 20.63 -33.90 12.79
CA SER A 312 21.27 -32.98 13.75
C SER A 312 22.64 -32.48 13.30
N SER A 313 23.18 -33.01 12.20
CA SER A 313 24.44 -32.58 11.61
C SER A 313 24.45 -32.84 10.10
N ASP A 314 25.29 -32.11 9.35
CA ASP A 314 25.48 -32.36 7.91
C ASP A 314 26.01 -33.77 7.61
N ALA A 315 26.82 -34.34 8.52
CA ALA A 315 27.34 -35.70 8.40
C ALA A 315 26.25 -36.78 8.47
N ASN A 316 25.04 -36.45 8.99
CA ASN A 316 23.92 -37.37 8.91
C ASN A 316 23.44 -37.58 7.47
N LEU A 317 23.73 -36.68 6.52
CA LEU A 317 23.23 -36.76 5.13
C LEU A 317 24.18 -37.51 4.15
N GLY A 318 25.21 -38.18 4.66
CA GLY A 318 26.21 -38.91 3.87
C GLY A 318 27.50 -38.12 3.63
N ALA A 319 28.32 -38.51 2.65
CA ALA A 319 29.55 -37.79 2.30
C ALA A 319 29.23 -36.39 1.76
N SER A 320 29.99 -35.34 2.12
CA SER A 320 29.71 -33.92 1.80
C SER A 320 29.53 -33.58 0.31
N ALA A 321 30.08 -34.40 -0.60
CA ALA A 321 29.88 -34.26 -2.05
C ALA A 321 28.52 -34.78 -2.54
N GLY A 322 27.83 -35.60 -1.74
CA GLY A 322 26.50 -36.13 -2.06
C GLY A 322 25.42 -35.05 -1.98
N ALA A 323 24.65 -34.90 -3.06
CA ALA A 323 23.57 -33.92 -3.14
C ALA A 323 22.37 -34.29 -2.25
N LEU A 324 21.55 -33.28 -1.92
CA LEU A 324 20.27 -33.45 -1.25
C LEU A 324 19.13 -33.11 -2.22
N THR A 325 18.16 -34.01 -2.39
CA THR A 325 16.98 -33.78 -3.22
C THR A 325 15.71 -33.82 -2.38
N LEU A 326 14.92 -32.76 -2.39
CA LEU A 326 13.59 -32.66 -1.79
C LEU A 326 12.54 -32.83 -2.88
N ASN A 327 11.90 -34.00 -2.91
CA ASN A 327 10.97 -34.44 -3.94
C ASN A 327 9.58 -34.69 -3.36
N GLY A 328 9.11 -33.77 -2.51
CA GLY A 328 7.78 -33.82 -1.85
C GLY A 328 7.81 -34.14 -0.36
N GLY A 329 8.98 -34.45 0.21
CA GLY A 329 9.14 -34.64 1.66
C GLY A 329 9.84 -33.47 2.38
N ALA A 330 9.92 -33.59 3.71
CA ALA A 330 10.44 -32.57 4.61
C ALA A 330 11.83 -32.92 5.17
N LEU A 331 12.72 -31.94 5.19
CA LEU A 331 13.93 -31.96 6.01
C LEU A 331 13.66 -31.25 7.34
N ALA A 332 13.90 -31.92 8.46
CA ALA A 332 13.81 -31.33 9.79
C ALA A 332 15.18 -31.34 10.49
N THR A 333 15.58 -30.19 11.06
CA THR A 333 16.88 -30.03 11.72
C THR A 333 16.71 -29.68 13.20
N THR A 334 17.45 -30.38 14.08
CA THR A 334 17.33 -30.24 15.55
C THR A 334 18.53 -29.58 16.22
N ALA A 335 19.59 -29.28 15.46
CA ALA A 335 20.78 -28.56 15.93
C ALA A 335 21.29 -27.64 14.82
N SER A 336 22.19 -26.71 15.18
CA SER A 336 22.76 -25.75 14.23
C SER A 336 23.92 -26.35 13.45
N PHE A 337 23.91 -26.22 12.12
CA PHE A 337 25.01 -26.60 11.24
C PHE A 337 24.88 -25.95 9.87
N ASP A 338 25.99 -25.93 9.12
CA ASP A 338 26.05 -25.49 7.73
C ASP A 338 26.21 -26.69 6.79
N SER A 339 25.66 -26.58 5.58
CA SER A 339 25.80 -27.55 4.50
C SER A 339 26.24 -26.86 3.22
N ALA A 340 27.34 -27.34 2.64
CA ALA A 340 27.83 -26.90 1.33
C ALA A 340 27.25 -27.71 0.15
N ARG A 341 26.34 -28.66 0.43
CA ARG A 341 25.76 -29.56 -0.55
C ARG A 341 24.89 -28.78 -1.54
N ALA A 342 24.87 -29.25 -2.79
CA ALA A 342 23.82 -28.86 -3.72
C ALA A 342 22.48 -29.41 -3.25
N VAL A 343 21.46 -28.54 -3.20
CA VAL A 343 20.09 -28.92 -2.84
C VAL A 343 19.17 -28.74 -4.05
N THR A 344 18.40 -29.76 -4.38
CA THR A 344 17.42 -29.72 -5.47
C THR A 344 16.00 -29.80 -4.92
N LEU A 345 15.17 -28.81 -5.21
CA LEU A 345 13.73 -28.79 -4.90
C LEU A 345 12.98 -29.26 -6.15
N ALA A 346 12.75 -30.58 -6.25
CA ALA A 346 12.02 -31.16 -7.38
C ALA A 346 10.51 -30.87 -7.31
N GLN A 347 9.99 -30.73 -6.09
CA GLN A 347 8.61 -30.34 -5.78
C GLN A 347 8.63 -29.30 -4.64
N THR A 348 7.45 -28.92 -4.12
CA THR A 348 7.38 -28.15 -2.87
C THR A 348 8.16 -28.88 -1.78
N ALA A 349 9.01 -28.15 -1.08
CA ALA A 349 10.02 -28.69 -0.20
C ALA A 349 9.95 -28.01 1.17
N ASP A 350 9.70 -28.83 2.18
CA ASP A 350 9.58 -28.39 3.56
C ASP A 350 10.96 -28.43 4.23
N ILE A 351 11.38 -27.29 4.77
CA ILE A 351 12.58 -27.16 5.59
C ILE A 351 12.15 -26.67 6.97
N ASN A 352 12.10 -27.59 7.93
CA ASN A 352 11.73 -27.32 9.32
C ASN A 352 12.98 -27.14 10.19
N VAL A 353 13.18 -25.93 10.71
CA VAL A 353 14.33 -25.62 11.58
C VAL A 353 13.84 -25.43 13.01
N ALA A 354 14.37 -26.24 13.93
CA ALA A 354 13.98 -26.22 15.34
C ALA A 354 14.23 -24.86 16.02
N ALA A 355 13.50 -24.61 17.10
CA ALA A 355 13.63 -23.39 17.89
C ALA A 355 15.07 -23.19 18.39
N GLY A 356 15.61 -21.98 18.25
CA GLY A 356 16.95 -21.63 18.72
C GLY A 356 18.11 -22.21 17.90
N THR A 357 17.84 -22.88 16.78
CA THR A 357 18.88 -23.43 15.89
C THR A 357 18.94 -22.69 14.55
N THR A 358 20.04 -22.88 13.82
CA THR A 358 20.27 -22.33 12.49
C THR A 358 20.75 -23.39 11.51
N LEU A 359 20.05 -23.53 10.38
CA LEU A 359 20.54 -24.28 9.23
C LEU A 359 21.09 -23.31 8.19
N GLY A 360 22.38 -23.39 7.87
CA GLY A 360 22.99 -22.65 6.76
C GLY A 360 23.12 -23.50 5.50
N LEU A 361 22.48 -23.09 4.40
CA LEU A 361 22.67 -23.68 3.09
C LEU A 361 23.59 -22.79 2.25
N GLN A 362 24.83 -23.26 2.10
CA GLN A 362 25.90 -22.55 1.41
C GLN A 362 26.04 -22.98 -0.06
N GLY A 363 25.66 -24.23 -0.36
CA GLY A 363 25.55 -24.70 -1.73
C GLY A 363 24.33 -24.11 -2.46
N ALA A 364 24.30 -24.27 -3.79
CA ALA A 364 23.18 -23.81 -4.60
C ALA A 364 21.91 -24.62 -4.28
N VAL A 365 20.80 -23.91 -4.06
CA VAL A 365 19.44 -24.47 -4.00
C VAL A 365 18.77 -24.22 -5.35
N SER A 366 18.40 -25.28 -6.05
CA SER A 366 17.92 -25.25 -7.43
C SER A 366 16.62 -26.04 -7.62
N GLY A 367 15.97 -25.95 -8.78
CA GLY A 367 14.80 -26.76 -9.15
C GLY A 367 13.54 -25.92 -9.44
N ALA A 368 12.43 -26.56 -9.79
CA ALA A 368 11.17 -25.84 -10.01
C ALA A 368 10.33 -25.69 -8.73
N GLY A 369 10.71 -26.38 -7.66
CA GLY A 369 9.96 -26.46 -6.40
C GLY A 369 9.89 -25.15 -5.63
N THR A 370 8.84 -25.04 -4.81
CA THR A 370 8.70 -23.96 -3.82
C THR A 370 9.43 -24.33 -2.53
N LEU A 371 10.23 -23.41 -1.99
CA LEU A 371 10.84 -23.56 -0.67
C LEU A 371 9.84 -23.14 0.41
N GLN A 372 9.49 -24.05 1.33
CA GLN A 372 8.68 -23.75 2.51
C GLN A 372 9.54 -23.81 3.78
N LYS A 373 9.82 -22.64 4.35
CA LYS A 373 10.50 -22.50 5.64
C LYS A 373 9.49 -22.66 6.77
N LEU A 374 9.63 -23.75 7.52
CA LEU A 374 8.88 -24.13 8.70
C LEU A 374 9.76 -24.06 9.95
N GLY A 375 9.14 -24.22 11.12
CA GLY A 375 9.83 -24.19 12.42
C GLY A 375 10.30 -22.79 12.82
N THR A 376 10.48 -22.56 14.11
CA THR A 376 10.76 -21.22 14.65
C THR A 376 12.24 -20.81 14.58
N GLY A 377 13.14 -21.71 14.16
CA GLY A 377 14.56 -21.41 13.96
C GLY A 377 14.86 -20.62 12.70
N THR A 378 16.16 -20.49 12.40
CA THR A 378 16.66 -19.68 11.29
C THR A 378 17.16 -20.54 10.13
N LEU A 379 16.71 -20.24 8.91
CA LEU A 379 17.32 -20.77 7.68
C LEU A 379 18.14 -19.66 7.04
N THR A 380 19.42 -19.92 6.78
CA THR A 380 20.31 -18.98 6.07
C THR A 380 20.63 -19.52 4.69
N LEU A 381 20.41 -18.72 3.65
CA LEU A 381 20.74 -19.05 2.26
C LEU A 381 21.84 -18.10 1.77
N THR A 382 23.02 -18.64 1.49
CA THR A 382 24.15 -17.82 0.97
C THR A 382 24.55 -18.19 -0.46
N GLY A 383 24.18 -19.38 -0.93
CA GLY A 383 24.37 -19.80 -2.32
C GLY A 383 23.55 -18.97 -3.32
N ALA A 384 24.01 -18.90 -4.57
CA ALA A 384 23.22 -18.38 -5.67
C ALA A 384 22.16 -19.42 -6.07
N ASN A 385 20.89 -19.08 -5.89
CA ASN A 385 19.80 -20.04 -5.94
C ASN A 385 18.94 -19.89 -7.20
N THR A 386 18.37 -20.99 -7.67
CA THR A 386 17.56 -21.07 -8.90
C THR A 386 16.30 -21.91 -8.71
N TYR A 387 15.79 -21.99 -7.48
CA TYR A 387 14.49 -22.61 -7.19
C TYR A 387 13.31 -21.71 -7.60
N GLY A 388 12.06 -22.20 -7.47
CA GLY A 388 10.83 -21.47 -7.76
C GLY A 388 10.51 -20.35 -6.75
N ASN A 389 9.41 -20.50 -6.02
CA ASN A 389 8.94 -19.51 -5.04
C ASN A 389 9.45 -19.75 -3.62
N THR A 390 9.34 -18.74 -2.76
CA THR A 390 9.70 -18.80 -1.34
C THR A 390 8.46 -18.58 -0.46
N GLN A 391 8.26 -19.44 0.54
CA GLN A 391 7.28 -19.25 1.58
C GLN A 391 7.95 -19.37 2.95
N VAL A 392 7.79 -18.36 3.78
CA VAL A 392 8.25 -18.34 5.18
C VAL A 392 7.03 -18.42 6.07
N LEU A 393 6.72 -19.64 6.53
CA LEU A 393 5.54 -19.90 7.33
C LEU A 393 5.81 -19.75 8.83
N ALA A 394 7.08 -19.93 9.25
CA ALA A 394 7.53 -19.69 10.62
C ALA A 394 9.05 -19.41 10.70
N GLY A 395 9.46 -18.76 11.79
CA GLY A 395 10.86 -18.48 12.10
C GLY A 395 11.46 -17.41 11.19
N THR A 396 12.78 -17.49 10.98
CA THR A 396 13.53 -16.49 10.20
C THR A 396 14.14 -17.10 8.95
N LEU A 397 14.02 -16.42 7.81
CA LEU A 397 14.80 -16.65 6.61
C LEU A 397 15.81 -15.50 6.44
N VAL A 398 17.09 -15.84 6.30
CA VAL A 398 18.17 -14.89 6.02
C VAL A 398 18.75 -15.18 4.64
N GLY A 399 18.84 -14.18 3.78
CA GLY A 399 19.43 -14.31 2.45
C GLY A 399 19.65 -12.96 1.77
N ASN A 400 19.80 -12.96 0.46
CA ASN A 400 19.90 -11.74 -0.36
C ASN A 400 19.12 -11.94 -1.67
N ALA A 401 19.10 -10.94 -2.56
CA ALA A 401 18.33 -11.04 -3.81
C ALA A 401 18.83 -12.14 -4.78
N ALA A 402 20.04 -12.67 -4.61
CA ALA A 402 20.56 -13.82 -5.37
C ALA A 402 20.20 -15.17 -4.74
N SER A 403 19.97 -15.22 -3.42
CA SER A 403 19.67 -16.47 -2.71
C SER A 403 18.18 -16.68 -2.41
N ILE A 404 17.39 -15.61 -2.28
CA ILE A 404 15.93 -15.68 -2.13
C ILE A 404 15.30 -15.52 -3.52
N ARG A 405 14.45 -16.46 -3.93
CA ARG A 405 13.90 -16.55 -5.29
C ARG A 405 12.36 -16.55 -5.36
N GLY A 406 11.87 -16.15 -6.53
CA GLY A 406 10.45 -16.15 -6.91
C GLY A 406 9.60 -15.18 -6.10
N ASP A 407 8.30 -15.45 -6.02
CA ASP A 407 7.40 -14.72 -5.14
C ASP A 407 7.63 -15.14 -3.68
N LEU A 408 7.48 -14.19 -2.76
CA LEU A 408 7.71 -14.34 -1.33
C LEU A 408 6.41 -14.15 -0.55
N LEU A 409 5.91 -15.24 0.04
CA LEU A 409 4.88 -15.22 1.07
C LEU A 409 5.55 -15.28 2.45
N ASN A 410 5.41 -14.23 3.26
CA ASN A 410 6.07 -14.12 4.56
C ASN A 410 5.05 -14.02 5.71
N HIS A 411 4.98 -15.03 6.56
CA HIS A 411 4.28 -15.03 7.85
C HIS A 411 5.24 -15.06 9.06
N GLY A 412 6.56 -15.09 8.82
CA GLY A 412 7.61 -15.10 9.84
C GLY A 412 8.46 -13.83 9.79
N ALA A 413 9.77 -13.99 9.69
CA ALA A 413 10.72 -12.91 9.48
C ALA A 413 11.60 -13.20 8.26
N VAL A 414 11.80 -12.19 7.41
CA VAL A 414 12.73 -12.26 6.27
C VAL A 414 13.76 -11.15 6.39
N VAL A 415 15.02 -11.54 6.33
CA VAL A 415 16.18 -10.65 6.34
C VAL A 415 16.86 -10.70 4.98
N PHE A 416 16.82 -9.59 4.25
CA PHE A 416 17.70 -9.34 3.11
C PHE A 416 19.02 -8.73 3.61
N ASN A 417 20.03 -9.59 3.81
CA ASN A 417 21.41 -9.18 4.07
C ASN A 417 22.12 -8.87 2.75
N GLN A 418 21.93 -7.65 2.26
CA GLN A 418 22.34 -7.23 0.92
C GLN A 418 23.64 -6.41 0.97
N ALA A 419 24.78 -7.08 0.79
CA ALA A 419 26.10 -6.44 0.84
C ALA A 419 26.42 -5.61 -0.42
N THR A 420 25.99 -6.08 -1.59
CA THR A 420 26.19 -5.44 -2.90
C THR A 420 24.85 -5.09 -3.55
N ASP A 421 24.82 -4.19 -4.51
CA ASP A 421 23.57 -3.80 -5.17
C ASP A 421 22.92 -4.97 -5.92
N ALA A 422 21.60 -5.13 -5.79
CA ALA A 422 20.83 -6.14 -6.52
C ALA A 422 19.35 -5.79 -6.62
N THR A 423 18.65 -6.48 -7.52
CA THR A 423 17.21 -6.33 -7.76
C THR A 423 16.46 -7.59 -7.34
N TYR A 424 15.37 -7.42 -6.59
CA TYR A 424 14.41 -8.46 -6.28
C TYR A 424 13.08 -8.17 -6.98
N ALA A 425 12.68 -9.08 -7.88
CA ALA A 425 11.52 -8.90 -8.75
C ALA A 425 10.23 -9.58 -8.24
N GLY A 426 10.33 -10.45 -7.24
CA GLY A 426 9.20 -11.21 -6.71
C GLY A 426 8.18 -10.35 -6.00
N TYR A 427 6.92 -10.78 -6.03
CA TYR A 427 5.86 -10.20 -5.19
C TYR A 427 6.12 -10.54 -3.72
N VAL A 428 5.94 -9.56 -2.83
CA VAL A 428 6.10 -9.74 -1.38
C VAL A 428 4.75 -9.55 -0.70
N SER A 429 4.29 -10.59 -0.01
CA SER A 429 2.98 -10.68 0.62
C SER A 429 3.06 -11.34 2.01
N GLY A 430 1.96 -11.28 2.77
CA GLY A 430 1.81 -11.99 4.04
C GLY A 430 1.55 -11.07 5.23
N THR A 431 2.06 -11.42 6.41
CA THR A 431 1.92 -10.64 7.66
C THR A 431 3.22 -10.58 8.47
N GLY A 432 4.31 -11.07 7.90
CA GLY A 432 5.60 -11.18 8.57
C GLY A 432 6.38 -9.87 8.59
N THR A 433 7.56 -9.92 9.17
CA THR A 433 8.47 -8.76 9.21
C THR A 433 9.50 -8.83 8.09
N MET A 434 9.75 -7.69 7.44
CA MET A 434 10.80 -7.54 6.44
C MET A 434 11.94 -6.68 6.99
N VAL A 435 13.18 -7.15 6.82
CA VAL A 435 14.38 -6.43 7.25
C VAL A 435 15.36 -6.31 6.10
N LYS A 436 15.82 -5.09 5.82
CA LYS A 436 16.96 -4.82 4.93
C LYS A 436 18.21 -4.51 5.76
N GLN A 437 19.29 -5.24 5.50
CA GLN A 437 20.62 -5.03 6.09
C GLN A 437 21.69 -5.01 4.99
N GLY A 438 22.94 -4.77 5.37
CA GLY A 438 24.07 -4.68 4.45
C GLY A 438 24.12 -3.36 3.68
N THR A 439 25.31 -3.01 3.18
CA THR A 439 25.60 -1.69 2.60
C THR A 439 25.03 -1.48 1.20
N GLY A 440 24.68 -2.54 0.49
CA GLY A 440 24.21 -2.47 -0.89
C GLY A 440 22.77 -1.95 -1.02
N VAL A 441 22.42 -1.53 -2.24
CA VAL A 441 21.06 -1.17 -2.65
C VAL A 441 20.26 -2.44 -2.93
N LEU A 442 19.14 -2.63 -2.22
CA LEU A 442 18.10 -3.59 -2.62
C LEU A 442 17.04 -2.86 -3.42
N THR A 443 16.94 -3.14 -4.72
CA THR A 443 15.90 -2.58 -5.58
C THR A 443 14.72 -3.54 -5.64
N LEU A 444 13.53 -3.10 -5.23
CA LEU A 444 12.30 -3.86 -5.36
C LEU A 444 11.57 -3.45 -6.63
N THR A 445 11.29 -4.42 -7.50
CA THR A 445 10.48 -4.18 -8.72
C THR A 445 9.13 -4.89 -8.68
N GLY A 446 8.95 -5.92 -7.85
CA GLY A 446 7.65 -6.52 -7.57
C GLY A 446 6.76 -5.66 -6.66
N VAL A 447 5.47 -5.96 -6.60
CA VAL A 447 4.54 -5.38 -5.62
C VAL A 447 4.92 -5.82 -4.20
N ASN A 448 4.89 -4.89 -3.26
CA ASN A 448 5.19 -5.09 -1.86
C ASN A 448 4.18 -4.35 -0.98
N ALA A 449 3.49 -5.11 -0.14
CA ALA A 449 2.54 -4.60 0.85
C ALA A 449 2.90 -5.04 2.28
N GLN A 450 4.17 -5.38 2.53
CA GLN A 450 4.68 -5.74 3.85
C GLN A 450 5.52 -4.64 4.44
N ASP A 451 5.41 -4.41 5.75
CA ASP A 451 6.17 -3.37 6.45
C ASP A 451 7.66 -3.72 6.53
N TRP A 452 8.50 -2.70 6.35
CA TRP A 452 9.97 -2.83 6.32
C TRP A 452 10.65 -2.09 7.46
N ARG A 453 11.70 -2.73 7.98
CA ARG A 453 12.74 -2.07 8.77
C ARG A 453 14.04 -2.07 7.98
N ILE A 454 14.67 -0.91 7.84
CA ILE A 454 15.94 -0.74 7.11
C ILE A 454 17.03 -0.44 8.13
N ASP A 455 17.95 -1.38 8.31
CA ASP A 455 19.04 -1.29 9.29
C ASP A 455 20.30 -0.66 8.71
N ALA A 456 20.55 -0.93 7.42
CA ALA A 456 21.71 -0.42 6.70
C ALA A 456 21.49 -0.41 5.18
N GLY A 457 22.23 0.47 4.50
CA GLY A 457 22.17 0.64 3.04
C GLY A 457 20.85 1.24 2.57
N THR A 458 20.53 1.01 1.30
CA THR A 458 19.35 1.62 0.65
C THR A 458 18.33 0.56 0.25
N LEU A 459 17.05 0.82 0.54
CA LEU A 459 15.91 0.16 -0.09
C LEU A 459 15.38 1.07 -1.21
N ALA A 460 15.52 0.65 -2.47
CA ALA A 460 15.05 1.43 -3.62
C ALA A 460 13.70 0.90 -4.13
N VAL A 461 12.71 1.77 -4.23
CA VAL A 461 11.30 1.42 -4.50
C VAL A 461 10.62 2.41 -5.44
N SER A 462 9.41 2.07 -5.89
CA SER A 462 8.47 2.96 -6.56
C SER A 462 7.12 2.87 -5.87
N ALA A 463 6.50 3.99 -5.51
CA ALA A 463 5.32 4.02 -4.65
C ALA A 463 4.08 3.34 -5.28
N GLY A 464 4.03 3.24 -6.62
CA GLY A 464 2.97 2.49 -7.31
C GLY A 464 3.04 0.97 -7.10
N ARG A 465 4.13 0.46 -6.51
CA ARG A 465 4.33 -0.96 -6.17
C ARG A 465 4.75 -1.16 -4.72
N TYR A 466 4.92 -0.09 -3.96
CA TYR A 466 5.39 -0.12 -2.58
C TYR A 466 4.51 0.79 -1.74
N THR A 467 3.64 0.19 -0.94
CA THR A 467 2.62 0.91 -0.16
C THR A 467 2.78 0.73 1.35
N SER A 468 3.94 0.22 1.78
CA SER A 468 4.16 -0.28 3.12
C SER A 468 4.69 0.75 4.10
N ASN A 469 4.49 0.54 5.40
CA ASN A 469 5.17 1.33 6.41
C ASN A 469 6.66 1.00 6.44
N THR A 470 7.49 1.99 6.72
CA THR A 470 8.95 1.87 6.66
C THR A 470 9.61 2.56 7.86
N THR A 471 10.32 1.80 8.67
CA THR A 471 11.19 2.35 9.72
C THR A 471 12.64 2.36 9.24
N ILE A 472 13.30 3.52 9.32
CA ILE A 472 14.62 3.75 8.72
C ILE A 472 15.62 4.08 9.82
N ALA A 473 16.61 3.21 10.03
CA ALA A 473 17.66 3.42 11.01
C ALA A 473 18.60 4.58 10.61
N SER A 474 19.34 5.10 11.58
CA SER A 474 20.37 6.11 11.32
C SER A 474 21.42 5.58 10.33
N GLY A 475 21.73 6.35 9.29
CA GLY A 475 22.65 5.96 8.22
C GLY A 475 22.06 5.04 7.14
N ALA A 476 20.80 4.62 7.28
CA ALA A 476 20.07 3.87 6.26
C ALA A 476 19.18 4.80 5.40
N GLU A 477 18.73 4.29 4.25
CA GLU A 477 17.96 5.07 3.27
C GLU A 477 16.78 4.27 2.70
N VAL A 478 15.63 4.93 2.53
CA VAL A 478 14.63 4.53 1.52
C VAL A 478 14.69 5.52 0.35
N ARG A 479 14.76 5.00 -0.87
CA ARG A 479 14.82 5.81 -2.09
C ARG A 479 13.65 5.53 -3.00
N PHE A 480 12.79 6.52 -3.19
CA PHE A 480 11.67 6.48 -4.12
C PHE A 480 12.14 6.93 -5.51
N ASN A 481 12.32 5.95 -6.40
CA ASN A 481 12.60 6.16 -7.82
C ASN A 481 11.29 6.31 -8.60
N GLN A 482 10.72 7.51 -8.60
CA GLN A 482 9.37 7.73 -9.10
C GLN A 482 9.37 8.29 -10.53
N ALA A 483 9.18 7.41 -11.52
CA ALA A 483 9.12 7.80 -12.94
C ALA A 483 7.80 8.49 -13.32
N SER A 484 6.67 8.00 -12.79
CA SER A 484 5.32 8.50 -13.06
C SER A 484 4.66 9.02 -11.79
N SER A 485 3.78 10.02 -11.88
CA SER A 485 3.11 10.58 -10.69
C SER A 485 2.24 9.55 -9.96
N THR A 486 2.35 9.50 -8.63
CA THR A 486 1.55 8.59 -7.79
C THR A 486 1.52 9.07 -6.33
N SER A 487 0.68 8.43 -5.53
CA SER A 487 0.61 8.64 -4.08
C SER A 487 1.25 7.48 -3.30
N PHE A 488 1.67 7.78 -2.09
CA PHE A 488 2.19 6.83 -1.12
C PHE A 488 1.40 6.95 0.18
N SER A 489 0.83 5.82 0.62
CA SER A 489 -0.03 5.73 1.81
C SER A 489 0.67 5.17 3.05
N GLY A 490 1.88 4.61 2.90
CA GLY A 490 2.63 4.06 4.03
C GLY A 490 3.16 5.15 4.96
N MET A 491 3.38 4.82 6.21
CA MET A 491 4.05 5.69 7.19
C MET A 491 5.57 5.50 7.14
N LEU A 492 6.29 6.62 7.17
CA LEU A 492 7.75 6.69 7.30
C LEU A 492 8.09 7.08 8.73
N ALA A 493 9.08 6.39 9.32
CA ALA A 493 9.55 6.66 10.67
C ALA A 493 11.07 6.44 10.81
N GLY A 494 11.64 6.97 11.89
CA GLY A 494 13.06 6.80 12.21
C GLY A 494 13.94 7.97 11.77
N ALA A 495 15.25 7.81 11.94
CA ALA A 495 16.25 8.88 11.82
C ALA A 495 17.09 8.80 10.53
N GLY A 496 16.78 7.87 9.63
CA GLY A 496 17.50 7.68 8.37
C GLY A 496 17.15 8.71 7.29
N GLN A 497 17.38 8.34 6.03
CA GLN A 497 17.16 9.22 4.88
C GLN A 497 16.02 8.76 3.99
N VAL A 498 15.26 9.72 3.47
CA VAL A 498 14.25 9.51 2.42
C VAL A 498 14.70 10.28 1.19
N THR A 499 14.97 9.59 0.08
CA THR A 499 15.38 10.25 -1.17
C THR A 499 14.28 10.11 -2.23
N LYS A 500 13.87 11.22 -2.83
CA LYS A 500 12.98 11.27 -3.98
C LYS A 500 13.77 11.56 -5.26
N THR A 501 13.69 10.64 -6.22
CA THR A 501 14.26 10.77 -7.57
C THR A 501 13.20 10.48 -8.64
N GLY A 502 13.55 10.64 -9.92
CA GLY A 502 12.65 10.46 -11.06
C GLY A 502 11.69 11.64 -11.28
N ALA A 503 11.21 11.77 -12.51
CA ALA A 503 10.46 12.95 -12.95
C ALA A 503 9.03 13.04 -12.39
N GLY A 504 8.44 11.91 -11.98
CA GLY A 504 7.07 11.85 -11.48
C GLY A 504 6.89 12.53 -10.12
N MET A 505 5.66 12.91 -9.82
CA MET A 505 5.27 13.38 -8.48
C MET A 505 5.09 12.21 -7.51
N LEU A 506 5.51 12.41 -6.25
CA LEU A 506 5.23 11.52 -5.13
C LEU A 506 4.41 12.30 -4.10
N GLN A 507 3.15 11.94 -3.90
CA GLN A 507 2.30 12.53 -2.86
C GLN A 507 2.30 11.67 -1.60
N LEU A 508 2.67 12.26 -0.46
CA LEU A 508 2.57 11.62 0.85
C LEU A 508 1.20 11.90 1.46
N LEU A 509 0.37 10.86 1.54
CA LEU A 509 -1.03 10.98 2.01
C LEU A 509 -1.20 10.86 3.53
N GLY A 510 -0.27 10.20 4.22
CA GLY A 510 -0.38 9.90 5.65
C GLY A 510 0.40 10.86 6.56
N ASP A 511 0.13 10.75 7.86
CA ASP A 511 0.90 11.43 8.91
C ASP A 511 2.27 10.76 9.08
N ASN A 512 3.32 11.39 8.54
CA ASN A 512 4.70 10.97 8.66
C ASN A 512 5.47 11.80 9.71
N SER A 513 4.79 12.34 10.73
CA SER A 513 5.44 13.11 11.82
C SER A 513 6.42 12.28 12.66
N GLY A 514 6.30 10.95 12.66
CA GLY A 514 7.25 10.03 13.29
C GLY A 514 8.60 9.90 12.58
N PHE A 515 8.75 10.47 11.38
CA PHE A 515 10.03 10.55 10.69
C PHE A 515 10.87 11.70 11.27
N ALA A 516 12.03 11.41 11.83
CA ALA A 516 12.94 12.40 12.43
C ALA A 516 14.19 12.66 11.56
N GLY A 517 14.29 11.98 10.41
CA GLY A 517 15.46 11.98 9.56
C GLY A 517 15.55 13.14 8.57
N ARG A 518 16.26 12.90 7.46
CA ARG A 518 16.43 13.87 6.37
C ARG A 518 15.74 13.40 5.10
N THR A 519 14.96 14.29 4.49
CA THR A 519 14.37 14.09 3.18
C THR A 519 15.20 14.80 2.11
N GLN A 520 15.56 14.13 1.02
CA GLN A 520 16.25 14.74 -0.12
C GLN A 520 15.39 14.64 -1.39
N VAL A 521 15.10 15.79 -2.01
CA VAL A 521 14.37 15.88 -3.28
C VAL A 521 15.33 16.25 -4.39
N GLN A 522 15.69 15.25 -5.20
CA GLN A 522 16.67 15.40 -6.27
C GLN A 522 16.03 15.63 -7.64
N SER A 523 14.81 15.13 -7.87
CA SER A 523 14.07 15.30 -9.14
C SER A 523 12.57 15.06 -8.95
N GLY A 524 11.77 15.58 -9.90
CA GLY A 524 10.31 15.55 -9.85
C GLY A 524 9.77 16.35 -8.67
N MET A 525 8.55 16.02 -8.24
CA MET A 525 7.87 16.69 -7.12
C MET A 525 7.70 15.71 -5.95
N LEU A 526 8.00 16.17 -4.74
CA LEU A 526 7.52 15.58 -3.49
C LEU A 526 6.41 16.49 -2.95
N TRP A 527 5.21 15.96 -2.81
CA TRP A 527 4.05 16.67 -2.27
C TRP A 527 3.73 16.14 -0.87
N VAL A 528 3.86 17.02 0.13
CA VAL A 528 3.46 16.76 1.51
C VAL A 528 2.04 17.32 1.70
N SER A 529 1.03 16.46 1.55
CA SER A 529 -0.38 16.87 1.73
C SER A 529 -0.88 16.80 3.17
N ASP A 530 -0.25 16.00 4.03
CA ASP A 530 -0.51 15.97 5.48
C ASP A 530 0.79 16.29 6.24
N LYS A 531 1.38 15.38 7.03
CA LYS A 531 2.60 15.69 7.79
C LYS A 531 3.82 14.92 7.32
N LEU A 532 4.97 15.57 7.34
CA LEU A 532 6.28 14.95 7.19
C LEU A 532 7.21 15.52 8.27
N GLY A 533 7.73 14.68 9.16
CA GLY A 533 8.71 15.12 10.15
C GLY A 533 10.11 15.31 9.55
N GLY A 534 11.08 15.65 10.41
CA GLY A 534 12.47 15.79 10.02
C GLY A 534 12.77 17.01 9.14
N SER A 535 13.99 17.08 8.63
CA SER A 535 14.47 18.17 7.75
C SER A 535 14.39 17.79 6.27
N ALA A 536 14.38 18.77 5.37
CA ALA A 536 14.36 18.53 3.93
C ALA A 536 15.48 19.29 3.19
N THR A 537 15.93 18.72 2.08
CA THR A 537 16.84 19.38 1.13
C THR A 537 16.38 19.18 -0.29
N VAL A 538 16.38 20.26 -1.06
CA VAL A 538 15.90 20.28 -2.45
C VAL A 538 17.05 20.75 -3.34
N THR A 539 17.55 19.87 -4.20
CA THR A 539 18.71 20.16 -5.06
C THR A 539 18.37 20.22 -6.55
N GLY A 540 17.31 19.53 -6.99
CA GLY A 540 16.92 19.50 -8.41
C GLY A 540 15.45 19.15 -8.69
N GLY A 541 14.62 19.03 -7.65
CA GLY A 541 13.17 18.83 -7.80
C GLY A 541 12.37 19.92 -7.10
N ARG A 542 11.09 19.64 -6.84
CA ARG A 542 10.18 20.51 -6.07
C ARG A 542 9.75 19.82 -4.79
N LEU A 543 9.85 20.53 -3.67
CA LEU A 543 9.11 20.24 -2.45
C LEU A 543 7.86 21.14 -2.41
N HIS A 544 6.69 20.52 -2.37
CA HIS A 544 5.40 21.20 -2.25
C HIS A 544 4.74 20.82 -0.93
N VAL A 545 4.41 21.79 -0.08
CA VAL A 545 3.92 21.57 1.28
C VAL A 545 2.56 22.23 1.44
N ASP A 546 1.50 21.43 1.53
CA ASP A 546 0.14 21.91 1.86
C ASP A 546 -0.27 21.55 3.29
N GLY A 547 0.30 20.49 3.85
CA GLY A 547 0.15 20.18 5.27
C GLY A 547 1.29 20.77 6.10
N ALA A 548 2.06 19.95 6.82
CA ALA A 548 3.16 20.41 7.67
C ALA A 548 4.48 19.64 7.47
N LEU A 549 5.58 20.36 7.36
CA LEU A 549 6.93 19.83 7.48
C LEU A 549 7.51 20.13 8.87
N GLY A 550 8.10 19.13 9.54
CA GLY A 550 8.50 19.21 10.93
C GLY A 550 9.78 20.01 11.23
N GLY A 551 10.74 20.08 10.30
CA GLY A 551 12.06 20.70 10.53
C GLY A 551 12.49 21.65 9.42
N ASP A 552 13.80 21.89 9.35
CA ASP A 552 14.39 22.88 8.44
C ASP A 552 14.33 22.44 6.97
N VAL A 553 14.24 23.41 6.07
CA VAL A 553 14.32 23.23 4.61
C VAL A 553 15.53 23.96 4.06
N ALA A 554 16.34 23.26 3.27
CA ALA A 554 17.38 23.88 2.46
C ALA A 554 17.12 23.64 0.96
N ALA A 555 16.97 24.69 0.17
CA ALA A 555 16.87 24.57 -1.30
C ALA A 555 18.04 25.26 -1.99
N SER A 556 18.59 24.63 -3.02
CA SER A 556 19.79 25.09 -3.73
C SER A 556 19.70 24.78 -5.22
N GLY A 557 20.48 25.49 -6.04
CA GLY A 557 20.53 25.26 -7.49
C GLY A 557 19.16 25.39 -8.15
N ALA A 558 18.65 24.31 -8.76
CA ALA A 558 17.32 24.28 -9.38
C ALA A 558 16.20 23.81 -8.43
N GLY A 559 16.49 23.61 -7.14
CA GLY A 559 15.52 23.15 -6.16
C GLY A 559 14.42 24.18 -5.89
N THR A 560 13.16 23.75 -5.96
CA THR A 560 11.98 24.60 -5.73
C THR A 560 11.27 24.26 -4.42
N LEU A 561 10.88 25.28 -3.66
CA LEU A 561 9.99 25.20 -2.51
C LEU A 561 8.66 25.90 -2.83
N SER A 562 7.52 25.29 -2.47
CA SER A 562 6.18 25.81 -2.78
C SER A 562 5.11 25.22 -1.84
N GLY A 563 3.86 25.68 -1.97
CA GLY A 563 2.69 25.13 -1.29
C GLY A 563 1.95 26.17 -0.43
N ALA A 564 0.91 25.74 0.28
CA ALA A 564 0.08 26.59 1.14
C ALA A 564 0.07 26.16 2.63
N GLY A 565 0.99 25.28 3.01
CA GLY A 565 1.06 24.67 4.33
C GLY A 565 2.02 25.37 5.30
N ARG A 566 2.61 24.59 6.20
CA ARG A 566 3.56 25.08 7.20
C ARG A 566 4.89 24.31 7.18
N ILE A 567 5.99 25.04 7.27
CA ILE A 567 7.31 24.51 7.59
C ILE A 567 7.60 24.95 9.03
N ASN A 568 7.78 24.02 9.95
CA ASN A 568 7.96 24.35 11.37
C ASN A 568 9.34 24.92 11.69
N GLY A 569 10.37 24.57 10.90
CA GLY A 569 11.74 25.06 11.07
C GLY A 569 12.09 26.25 10.18
N ASN A 570 13.40 26.44 10.00
CA ASN A 570 13.98 27.48 9.14
C ASN A 570 13.94 27.07 7.66
N ALA A 571 13.85 28.04 6.77
CA ALA A 571 14.02 27.83 5.33
C ALA A 571 15.22 28.64 4.81
N THR A 572 16.19 27.95 4.19
CA THR A 572 17.38 28.57 3.59
C THR A 572 17.44 28.26 2.10
N LEU A 573 17.41 29.29 1.27
CA LEU A 573 17.53 29.17 -0.18
C LEU A 573 18.88 29.72 -0.61
N THR A 574 19.78 28.83 -1.05
CA THR A 574 21.11 29.17 -1.60
C THR A 574 21.11 28.94 -3.10
N GLY A 575 20.44 29.83 -3.84
CA GLY A 575 20.21 29.71 -5.28
C GLY A 575 18.92 29.02 -5.69
N GLY A 576 18.18 28.46 -4.73
CA GLY A 576 16.90 27.79 -4.97
C GLY A 576 15.77 28.75 -5.36
N VAL A 577 14.62 28.16 -5.72
CA VAL A 577 13.40 28.86 -6.11
C VAL A 577 12.36 28.76 -4.99
N LEU A 578 11.76 29.89 -4.61
CA LEU A 578 10.58 29.96 -3.76
C LEU A 578 9.38 30.32 -4.65
N GLU A 579 8.31 29.54 -4.58
CA GLU A 579 7.09 29.76 -5.37
C GLU A 579 5.88 30.07 -4.50
N GLY A 580 5.13 31.09 -4.87
CA GLY A 580 3.91 31.52 -4.18
C GLY A 580 2.80 31.90 -5.16
N VAL A 581 1.57 31.61 -4.79
CA VAL A 581 0.37 31.89 -5.59
C VAL A 581 -0.56 32.78 -4.77
N GLN A 582 -1.04 33.87 -5.35
CA GLN A 582 -1.93 34.79 -4.66
C GLN A 582 -3.20 34.09 -4.15
N GLY A 583 -3.59 34.43 -2.92
CA GLY A 583 -4.68 33.75 -2.21
C GLY A 583 -4.24 32.52 -1.42
N GLN A 584 -2.97 32.11 -1.52
CA GLN A 584 -2.35 31.07 -0.70
C GLN A 584 -1.22 31.67 0.15
N THR A 585 -0.96 31.05 1.31
CA THR A 585 0.12 31.47 2.20
C THR A 585 0.94 30.26 2.63
N LEU A 586 2.23 30.24 2.33
CA LEU A 586 3.18 29.30 2.92
C LEU A 586 3.75 29.88 4.22
N VAL A 587 3.61 29.14 5.32
CA VAL A 587 4.04 29.59 6.64
C VAL A 587 5.39 28.98 7.01
N PHE A 588 6.33 29.80 7.47
CA PHE A 588 7.61 29.43 8.04
C PHE A 588 7.59 29.67 9.55
N GLY A 589 7.87 28.63 10.32
CA GLY A 589 7.88 28.66 11.78
C GLY A 589 9.15 29.24 12.39
N GLY A 590 10.22 29.33 11.61
CA GLY A 590 11.47 30.02 11.96
C GLY A 590 11.86 31.07 10.92
N ASP A 591 13.16 31.22 10.68
CA ASP A 591 13.73 32.19 9.74
C ASP A 591 13.52 31.78 8.28
N LEU A 592 13.38 32.77 7.38
CA LEU A 592 13.51 32.61 5.93
C LEU A 592 14.73 33.37 5.42
N SER A 593 15.71 32.67 4.86
CA SER A 593 16.92 33.26 4.32
C SER A 593 17.08 33.01 2.82
N LEU A 594 17.06 34.09 2.04
CA LEU A 594 17.31 34.08 0.60
C LEU A 594 18.73 34.58 0.29
N SER A 595 19.47 33.86 -0.54
CA SER A 595 20.76 34.31 -1.09
C SER A 595 20.57 35.17 -2.35
N GLY A 596 21.61 35.89 -2.78
CA GLY A 596 21.59 36.68 -4.02
C GLY A 596 21.38 35.86 -5.30
N ALA A 597 21.54 34.54 -5.27
CA ALA A 597 21.25 33.65 -6.39
C ALA A 597 19.81 33.11 -6.38
N SER A 598 19.05 33.34 -5.31
CA SER A 598 17.71 32.79 -5.12
C SER A 598 16.69 33.48 -6.01
N ARG A 599 15.62 32.76 -6.37
CA ARG A 599 14.52 33.30 -7.18
C ARG A 599 13.21 33.18 -6.41
N VAL A 600 12.45 34.26 -6.34
CA VAL A 600 11.09 34.27 -5.81
C VAL A 600 10.16 34.38 -7.01
N ASN A 601 9.43 33.32 -7.30
CA ASN A 601 8.50 33.24 -8.43
C ASN A 601 7.08 33.35 -7.88
N VAL A 602 6.36 34.39 -8.27
CA VAL A 602 5.02 34.66 -7.76
C VAL A 602 4.01 34.75 -8.88
N GLU A 603 2.84 34.20 -8.62
CA GLU A 603 1.68 34.36 -9.49
C GLU A 603 0.69 35.31 -8.81
N LEU A 604 0.47 36.48 -9.42
CA LEU A 604 -0.33 37.57 -8.86
C LEU A 604 -1.53 37.89 -9.77
N GLY A 605 -2.71 38.04 -9.18
CA GLY A 605 -3.92 38.57 -9.81
C GLY A 605 -4.19 40.00 -9.36
N ASN A 606 -5.34 40.28 -8.74
CA ASN A 606 -5.65 41.61 -8.20
C ASN A 606 -4.77 42.00 -6.99
N ALA A 607 -4.56 43.29 -6.72
CA ALA A 607 -3.79 43.76 -5.56
C ALA A 607 -4.25 43.10 -4.24
N SER A 608 -3.31 42.63 -3.39
CA SER A 608 -3.62 41.89 -2.15
C SER A 608 -2.79 42.26 -0.92
N SER A 609 -3.38 42.09 0.28
CA SER A 609 -2.83 42.38 1.61
C SER A 609 -2.47 41.10 2.37
N ALA A 610 -2.94 39.94 1.90
CA ALA A 610 -2.51 38.65 2.39
C ALA A 610 -1.16 38.29 1.77
N ALA A 611 -0.16 37.97 2.60
CA ALA A 611 1.13 37.55 2.08
C ALA A 611 1.11 36.15 1.49
N LEU A 612 1.92 35.99 0.45
CA LEU A 612 2.27 34.69 -0.11
C LEU A 612 3.11 33.85 0.87
N PHE A 613 3.91 34.52 1.68
CA PHE A 613 4.85 33.90 2.61
C PHE A 613 4.73 34.56 3.98
N SER A 614 4.51 33.77 5.02
CA SER A 614 4.45 34.26 6.40
C SER A 614 5.61 33.69 7.20
N VAL A 615 6.50 34.53 7.71
CA VAL A 615 7.71 34.16 8.43
C VAL A 615 7.53 34.52 9.90
N ALA A 616 7.64 33.56 10.80
CA ALA A 616 7.48 33.82 12.22
C ALA A 616 8.61 34.70 12.78
N ASP A 617 9.86 34.43 12.34
CA ASP A 617 11.07 35.09 12.83
C ASP A 617 11.69 36.02 11.77
N ASN A 618 12.99 35.91 11.49
CA ASN A 618 13.72 36.85 10.66
C ASN A 618 13.58 36.54 9.17
N LEU A 619 13.53 37.61 8.36
CA LEU A 619 13.56 37.55 6.91
C LEU A 619 14.89 38.12 6.40
N THR A 620 15.68 37.30 5.70
CA THR A 620 16.80 37.78 4.88
C THR A 620 16.37 37.81 3.42
N LEU A 621 16.29 39.01 2.87
CA LEU A 621 15.76 39.28 1.54
C LEU A 621 16.90 39.51 0.55
N ALA A 622 17.03 38.63 -0.45
CA ALA A 622 17.98 38.75 -1.54
C ALA A 622 17.46 38.04 -2.81
N GLY A 623 18.11 38.28 -3.95
CA GLY A 623 17.87 37.52 -5.18
C GLY A 623 17.00 38.26 -6.20
N SER A 624 16.18 37.54 -6.95
CA SER A 624 15.28 38.11 -7.97
C SER A 624 13.81 37.75 -7.76
N LEU A 625 12.89 38.68 -8.03
CA LEU A 625 11.44 38.50 -8.06
C LEU A 625 10.93 38.35 -9.49
N ASN A 626 10.30 37.23 -9.80
CA ASN A 626 9.66 36.94 -11.08
C ASN A 626 8.14 36.90 -10.89
N ILE A 627 7.41 37.67 -11.68
CA ILE A 627 5.96 37.84 -11.54
C ILE A 627 5.26 37.34 -12.79
N THR A 628 4.23 36.53 -12.60
CA THR A 628 3.29 36.08 -13.63
C THR A 628 1.89 36.58 -13.27
N ASP A 629 1.15 37.10 -14.26
CA ASP A 629 -0.23 37.56 -14.09
C ASP A 629 -1.20 36.38 -14.19
N GLN A 630 -1.99 36.14 -13.13
CA GLN A 630 -3.09 35.15 -13.12
C GLN A 630 -4.41 35.70 -13.64
N GLY A 631 -4.45 36.99 -13.99
CA GLY A 631 -5.62 37.78 -14.34
C GLY A 631 -5.93 38.82 -13.27
N GLY A 632 -6.07 40.08 -13.69
CA GLY A 632 -6.42 41.20 -12.79
C GLY A 632 -5.21 41.97 -12.23
N PHE A 633 -3.99 41.59 -12.60
CA PHE A 633 -2.80 42.36 -12.24
C PHE A 633 -2.86 43.77 -12.82
N GLY A 634 -2.70 44.76 -11.95
CA GLY A 634 -2.73 46.16 -12.31
C GLY A 634 -2.15 47.05 -11.22
N ALA A 635 -2.48 48.34 -11.30
CA ALA A 635 -2.00 49.31 -10.33
C ALA A 635 -2.49 48.97 -8.90
N GLY A 636 -1.59 49.05 -7.93
CA GLY A 636 -1.86 48.77 -6.52
C GLY A 636 -0.67 48.13 -5.78
N VAL A 637 -0.90 47.78 -4.52
CA VAL A 637 0.08 47.17 -3.62
C VAL A 637 -0.21 45.68 -3.42
N TYR A 638 0.80 44.83 -3.52
CA TYR A 638 0.73 43.38 -3.36
C TYR A 638 1.63 42.93 -2.22
N ARG A 639 1.07 42.28 -1.20
CA ARG A 639 1.77 41.75 -0.04
C ARG A 639 2.52 40.48 -0.43
N LEU A 640 3.85 40.48 -0.30
CA LEU A 640 4.68 39.31 -0.63
C LEU A 640 5.06 38.51 0.63
N PHE A 641 5.60 39.19 1.65
CA PHE A 641 6.14 38.53 2.85
C PHE A 641 5.69 39.22 4.14
N ASP A 642 5.05 38.49 5.06
CA ASP A 642 4.93 38.86 6.47
C ASP A 642 6.17 38.35 7.22
N TYR A 643 6.70 39.14 8.16
CA TYR A 643 7.76 38.67 9.06
C TYR A 643 7.57 39.21 10.49
N GLY A 644 7.81 38.36 11.50
CA GLY A 644 7.67 38.75 12.92
C GLY A 644 8.96 39.26 13.57
N GLY A 645 10.12 38.89 13.03
CA GLY A 645 11.45 39.28 13.50
C GLY A 645 12.05 40.48 12.78
N SER A 646 13.37 40.44 12.55
CA SER A 646 14.09 41.49 11.82
C SER A 646 14.15 41.24 10.31
N LEU A 647 14.19 42.32 9.53
CA LEU A 647 14.46 42.28 8.09
C LEU A 647 15.93 42.60 7.81
N THR A 648 16.65 41.64 7.24
CA THR A 648 17.96 41.88 6.60
C THR A 648 17.75 42.06 5.10
N ASN A 649 17.76 43.30 4.63
CA ASN A 649 17.47 43.62 3.24
C ASN A 649 18.76 43.76 2.40
N HIS A 650 19.04 42.76 1.56
CA HIS A 650 20.08 42.82 0.52
C HIS A 650 19.51 43.13 -0.88
N GLY A 651 18.21 43.44 -0.96
CA GLY A 651 17.48 43.78 -2.18
C GLY A 651 16.93 42.56 -2.93
N LEU A 652 15.74 42.71 -3.51
CA LEU A 652 15.12 41.71 -4.39
C LEU A 652 14.91 42.34 -5.77
N ALA A 653 15.76 42.00 -6.73
CA ALA A 653 15.74 42.61 -8.05
C ALA A 653 14.53 42.14 -8.87
N ILE A 654 13.84 43.05 -9.56
CA ILE A 654 12.75 42.67 -10.47
C ILE A 654 13.32 41.91 -11.67
N GLY A 655 12.88 40.67 -11.84
CA GLY A 655 13.18 39.78 -12.94
C GLY A 655 12.10 39.84 -14.03
N THR A 656 11.40 38.74 -14.27
CA THR A 656 10.31 38.71 -15.25
C THR A 656 9.09 39.48 -14.75
N THR A 657 8.45 40.24 -15.64
CA THR A 657 7.24 41.02 -15.34
C THR A 657 6.06 40.55 -16.19
N PRO A 658 4.81 40.81 -15.76
CA PRO A 658 3.63 40.60 -16.59
C PRO A 658 3.71 41.31 -17.94
N ALA A 659 3.03 40.74 -18.94
CA ALA A 659 2.96 41.33 -20.27
C ALA A 659 2.41 42.77 -20.20
N GLY A 660 3.10 43.72 -20.82
CA GLY A 660 2.70 45.14 -20.82
C GLY A 660 3.10 45.95 -19.58
N VAL A 661 3.72 45.32 -18.57
CA VAL A 661 4.22 46.00 -17.37
C VAL A 661 5.74 46.11 -17.42
N SER A 662 6.28 47.32 -17.41
CA SER A 662 7.73 47.53 -17.34
C SER A 662 8.26 47.28 -15.92
N ALA A 663 9.51 46.83 -15.79
CA ALA A 663 10.13 46.67 -14.47
C ALA A 663 10.21 48.00 -13.69
N SER A 664 10.34 49.12 -14.39
CA SER A 664 10.29 50.47 -13.78
C SER A 664 8.92 50.83 -13.21
N ALA A 665 7.87 50.10 -13.59
CA ALA A 665 6.54 50.27 -13.04
C ALA A 665 6.38 49.54 -11.69
N LEU A 666 7.38 48.78 -11.25
CA LEU A 666 7.33 47.94 -10.06
C LEU A 666 8.38 48.42 -9.07
N THR A 667 7.96 48.67 -7.82
CA THR A 667 8.85 49.05 -6.73
C THR A 667 8.62 48.11 -5.55
N LEU A 668 9.71 47.64 -4.95
CA LEU A 668 9.64 46.83 -3.74
C LEU A 668 9.61 47.75 -2.54
N GLN A 669 8.51 47.70 -1.77
CA GLN A 669 8.34 48.45 -0.55
C GLN A 669 8.79 47.60 0.64
N THR A 670 9.81 48.07 1.36
CA THR A 670 10.39 47.38 2.54
C THR A 670 10.40 48.24 3.79
N ALA A 671 9.97 49.50 3.66
CA ALA A 671 9.90 50.48 4.72
C ALA A 671 8.81 50.22 5.76
N VAL A 672 7.77 49.47 5.41
CA VAL A 672 6.70 49.16 6.36
C VAL A 672 7.09 47.96 7.22
N GLY A 673 7.22 48.17 8.53
CA GLY A 673 7.65 47.16 9.49
C GLY A 673 6.78 45.89 9.45
N GLY A 674 7.42 44.73 9.50
CA GLY A 674 6.75 43.41 9.46
C GLY A 674 6.25 43.00 8.07
N GLN A 675 6.52 43.81 7.04
CA GLN A 675 6.04 43.54 5.69
C GLN A 675 7.01 43.86 4.55
N VAL A 676 6.89 43.07 3.48
CA VAL A 676 7.48 43.36 2.17
C VAL A 676 6.37 43.33 1.14
N ASN A 677 6.23 44.42 0.39
CA ASN A 677 5.21 44.56 -0.64
C ASN A 677 5.81 44.88 -2.01
N LEU A 678 5.06 44.58 -3.05
CA LEU A 678 5.29 45.06 -4.41
C LEU A 678 4.28 46.16 -4.71
N ALA A 679 4.75 47.39 -4.90
CA ALA A 679 3.96 48.50 -5.42
C ALA A 679 4.03 48.48 -6.94
N SER A 680 2.90 48.24 -7.60
CA SER A 680 2.76 48.27 -9.06
C SER A 680 2.08 49.56 -9.48
N THR A 681 2.77 50.37 -10.26
CA THR A 681 2.20 51.57 -10.90
C THR A 681 1.37 51.21 -12.13
N ALA A 682 1.67 50.10 -12.81
CA ALA A 682 1.02 49.68 -14.06
C ALA A 682 0.80 50.84 -15.08
N GLY A 683 1.73 51.81 -15.13
CA GLY A 683 1.65 52.98 -16.00
C GLY A 683 1.05 54.26 -15.37
N VAL A 684 0.65 54.25 -14.09
CA VAL A 684 0.19 55.43 -13.33
C VAL A 684 1.01 55.66 -12.06
N THR A 685 1.27 56.90 -11.65
CA THR A 685 1.95 57.15 -10.37
C THR A 685 1.06 56.68 -9.18
N LEU A 686 1.67 56.12 -8.14
CA LEU A 686 0.99 55.82 -6.87
C LEU A 686 1.42 56.87 -5.85
N ASN A 687 0.46 57.49 -5.17
CA ASN A 687 0.70 58.33 -4.00
C ASN A 687 0.06 57.70 -2.77
N PHE A 688 0.79 57.69 -1.66
CA PHE A 688 0.39 57.01 -0.43
C PHE A 688 -0.05 58.03 0.60
N TRP A 689 -1.24 57.85 1.16
CA TRP A 689 -1.73 58.71 2.22
C TRP A 689 -0.97 58.45 3.52
N ASP A 690 -0.37 59.51 4.07
CA ASP A 690 0.50 59.42 5.25
C ASP A 690 -0.03 60.22 6.45
N GLY A 691 -1.21 60.84 6.30
CA GLY A 691 -1.90 61.51 7.39
C GLY A 691 -1.37 62.92 7.71
N GLY A 692 -2.14 63.62 8.54
CA GLY A 692 -1.84 65.00 8.96
C GLY A 692 -0.89 65.13 10.14
N ASN A 693 -0.42 64.01 10.71
CA ASN A 693 0.52 64.05 11.82
C ASN A 693 1.93 64.35 11.30
N THR A 694 2.38 65.59 11.44
CA THR A 694 3.71 66.02 10.97
C THR A 694 4.88 65.30 11.63
N ALA A 695 4.67 64.63 12.78
CA ALA A 695 5.70 63.81 13.41
C ALA A 695 5.93 62.47 12.67
N GLY A 696 4.99 62.06 11.81
CA GLY A 696 5.10 60.89 10.94
C GLY A 696 5.74 61.19 9.58
N HIS A 697 5.93 62.45 9.21
CA HIS A 697 6.45 62.78 7.89
C HIS A 697 7.95 62.48 7.74
N ASP A 698 8.35 62.03 6.54
CA ASP A 698 9.72 61.73 6.13
C ASP A 698 10.42 60.68 7.02
N ASN A 699 9.65 59.84 7.72
CA ASN A 699 10.15 58.89 8.71
C ASN A 699 10.51 57.51 8.12
N GLY A 700 10.30 57.31 6.82
CA GLY A 700 10.50 56.02 6.17
C GLY A 700 9.41 55.00 6.52
N ALA A 701 8.18 55.43 6.78
CA ALA A 701 7.00 54.61 7.00
C ALA A 701 5.76 55.27 6.35
N ILE A 702 4.74 54.45 6.07
CA ILE A 702 3.42 54.96 5.66
C ILE A 702 2.48 54.81 6.86
N ASP A 703 2.29 55.89 7.60
CA ASP A 703 1.59 55.94 8.88
C ASP A 703 0.07 55.96 8.72
N GLY A 704 -0.42 56.69 7.71
CA GLY A 704 -1.84 56.92 7.47
C GLY A 704 -2.50 57.80 8.53
N GLY A 705 -3.80 57.61 8.74
CA GLY A 705 -4.58 58.25 9.79
C GLY A 705 -5.44 59.42 9.30
N SER A 706 -5.84 60.28 10.23
CA SER A 706 -6.66 61.46 9.90
C SER A 706 -5.83 62.63 9.38
N GLY A 707 -6.40 63.46 8.51
CA GLY A 707 -5.74 64.65 7.98
C GLY A 707 -6.53 65.36 6.89
N THR A 708 -6.01 66.48 6.41
CA THR A 708 -6.57 67.23 5.27
C THR A 708 -5.91 66.74 3.98
N TRP A 709 -6.66 66.61 2.90
CA TRP A 709 -6.15 66.37 1.55
C TRP A 709 -6.39 67.61 0.69
N SER A 710 -5.34 68.39 0.50
CA SER A 710 -5.27 69.58 -0.34
C SER A 710 -4.13 69.47 -1.35
N ALA A 711 -4.15 70.34 -2.36
CA ALA A 711 -3.23 70.28 -3.49
C ALA A 711 -1.79 70.71 -3.13
N ASP A 712 -1.60 71.38 -1.99
CA ASP A 712 -0.35 71.98 -1.54
C ASP A 712 0.17 71.45 -0.19
N ASP A 713 -0.58 70.57 0.49
CA ASP A 713 -0.15 69.98 1.76
C ASP A 713 0.97 68.93 1.58
N ARG A 714 1.54 68.43 2.69
CA ARG A 714 2.59 67.40 2.71
C ARG A 714 2.08 66.05 3.22
N ASN A 715 0.80 65.75 3.08
CA ASN A 715 0.19 64.56 3.71
C ASN A 715 0.27 63.30 2.83
N TRP A 716 1.01 63.36 1.72
CA TRP A 716 1.22 62.25 0.79
C TRP A 716 2.68 61.86 0.73
N ALA A 717 2.97 60.58 0.65
CA ALA A 717 4.32 60.06 0.58
C ALA A 717 4.59 59.26 -0.69
N ASN A 718 5.89 59.12 -0.99
CA ASN A 718 6.36 58.09 -1.92
C ASN A 718 6.14 56.68 -1.34
N ALA A 719 6.37 55.64 -2.14
CA ALA A 719 6.07 54.26 -1.75
C ALA A 719 6.69 53.81 -0.42
N ASP A 720 7.83 54.37 -0.02
CA ASP A 720 8.53 53.97 1.21
C ASP A 720 8.39 54.97 2.36
N GLY A 721 7.59 56.03 2.25
CA GLY A 721 7.44 57.00 3.35
C GLY A 721 8.69 57.83 3.64
N THR A 722 9.71 57.74 2.79
CA THR A 722 10.99 58.44 2.98
C THR A 722 10.90 59.91 2.61
N LEU A 723 9.90 60.27 1.82
CA LEU A 723 9.61 61.65 1.46
C LEU A 723 8.11 61.89 1.43
N ASN A 724 7.69 62.86 2.24
CA ASN A 724 6.38 63.46 2.23
C ASN A 724 6.35 64.68 1.31
N GLY A 725 5.20 64.90 0.71
CA GLY A 725 5.00 65.87 -0.33
C GLY A 725 3.52 66.09 -0.63
N ARG A 726 3.32 67.01 -1.57
CA ARG A 726 2.02 67.26 -2.17
C ARG A 726 1.54 66.08 -2.98
N PHE A 727 0.22 65.96 -3.10
CA PHE A 727 -0.41 65.00 -3.99
C PHE A 727 -0.07 65.34 -5.45
N GLN A 728 1.07 64.84 -5.94
CA GLN A 728 1.53 65.05 -7.31
C GLN A 728 2.10 63.78 -7.95
N PRO A 729 1.86 63.56 -9.26
CA PRO A 729 1.01 64.37 -10.14
C PRO A 729 -0.46 64.37 -9.68
N ASN A 730 -1.21 65.40 -10.05
CA ASN A 730 -2.64 65.51 -9.76
C ASN A 730 -3.34 65.69 -11.12
N PRO A 731 -4.11 64.70 -11.61
CA PRO A 731 -4.55 63.48 -10.90
C PRO A 731 -3.51 62.36 -10.81
N THR A 732 -3.66 61.48 -9.83
CA THR A 732 -2.91 60.21 -9.76
C THR A 732 -3.65 59.13 -8.96
N PHE A 733 -3.05 57.94 -8.81
CA PHE A 733 -3.68 56.83 -8.09
C PHE A 733 -3.40 56.97 -6.58
N ALA A 734 -4.45 57.14 -5.79
CA ALA A 734 -4.34 57.35 -4.34
C ALA A 734 -4.45 56.02 -3.58
N VAL A 735 -3.51 55.77 -2.66
CA VAL A 735 -3.48 54.56 -1.82
C VAL A 735 -3.65 54.96 -0.36
N PHE A 736 -4.70 54.44 0.28
CA PHE A 736 -5.00 54.61 1.70
C PHE A 736 -4.64 53.33 2.45
N GLN A 737 -3.51 53.34 3.14
CA GLN A 737 -2.98 52.23 3.94
C GLN A 737 -2.51 52.74 5.31
N GLY A 738 -1.89 51.89 6.13
CA GLY A 738 -1.48 52.28 7.48
C GLY A 738 -2.70 52.41 8.41
N THR A 739 -2.64 53.31 9.39
CA THR A 739 -3.71 53.52 10.37
C THR A 739 -4.93 54.11 9.68
N ALA A 740 -6.13 53.54 9.82
CA ALA A 740 -7.33 54.13 9.24
C ALA A 740 -7.71 55.46 9.92
N GLY A 741 -8.33 56.36 9.17
CA GLY A 741 -8.79 57.65 9.69
C GLY A 741 -9.74 58.39 8.75
N THR A 742 -10.08 59.61 9.13
CA THR A 742 -10.88 60.53 8.30
C THR A 742 -9.97 61.46 7.50
N VAL A 743 -10.09 61.39 6.17
CA VAL A 743 -9.39 62.22 5.20
C VAL A 743 -10.33 63.31 4.71
N ARG A 744 -10.05 64.56 5.06
CA ARG A 744 -10.88 65.71 4.70
C ARG A 744 -10.33 66.43 3.46
N VAL A 745 -10.99 66.28 2.32
CA VAL A 745 -10.66 66.94 1.06
C VAL A 745 -10.94 68.44 1.16
N ASP A 746 -9.95 69.26 0.80
CA ASP A 746 -10.01 70.71 0.74
C ASP A 746 -9.45 71.19 -0.61
N THR A 747 -10.32 71.74 -1.45
CA THR A 747 -9.97 72.18 -2.81
C THR A 747 -9.57 73.65 -2.90
N SER A 748 -9.43 74.36 -1.78
CA SER A 748 -9.09 75.79 -1.76
C SER A 748 -7.73 76.10 -2.39
N ALA A 749 -6.76 75.19 -2.27
CA ALA A 749 -5.43 75.30 -2.91
C ALA A 749 -5.37 74.75 -4.34
N GLY A 750 -6.47 74.16 -4.84
CA GLY A 750 -6.56 73.56 -6.17
C GLY A 750 -7.49 72.35 -6.21
N ALA A 751 -8.00 72.02 -7.39
CA ALA A 751 -8.87 70.85 -7.57
C ALA A 751 -8.11 69.55 -7.29
N ILE A 752 -8.78 68.58 -6.67
CA ILE A 752 -8.24 67.23 -6.42
C ILE A 752 -8.85 66.26 -7.44
N GLY A 753 -8.00 65.55 -8.18
CA GLY A 753 -8.41 64.51 -9.11
C GLY A 753 -7.70 63.20 -8.85
N VAL A 754 -8.32 62.07 -9.19
CA VAL A 754 -7.70 60.74 -9.07
C VAL A 754 -7.81 59.97 -10.37
N THR A 755 -6.77 59.22 -10.71
CA THR A 755 -6.88 58.21 -11.77
C THR A 755 -7.57 56.95 -11.26
N GLY A 756 -7.44 56.66 -9.97
CA GLY A 756 -8.09 55.59 -9.23
C GLY A 756 -7.74 55.67 -7.74
N MET A 757 -8.32 54.78 -6.94
CA MET A 757 -8.09 54.70 -5.49
C MET A 757 -7.94 53.25 -5.03
N GLN A 758 -7.11 53.02 -4.03
CA GLN A 758 -7.10 51.78 -3.25
C GLN A 758 -7.26 52.11 -1.77
N ILE A 759 -8.29 51.55 -1.15
CA ILE A 759 -8.45 51.53 0.31
C ILE A 759 -7.97 50.17 0.78
N ALA A 760 -6.77 50.14 1.37
CA ALA A 760 -6.07 48.93 1.81
C ALA A 760 -6.22 48.64 3.32
N THR A 761 -6.69 49.61 4.11
CA THR A 761 -7.04 49.42 5.54
C THR A 761 -8.54 49.65 5.78
N ASP A 762 -9.16 48.77 6.56
CA ASP A 762 -10.56 48.88 6.98
C ASP A 762 -10.85 50.17 7.76
N GLY A 763 -11.98 50.81 7.49
CA GLY A 763 -12.48 51.95 8.27
C GLY A 763 -12.07 53.34 7.78
N TYR A 764 -11.34 53.46 6.66
CA TYR A 764 -11.06 54.77 6.06
C TYR A 764 -12.34 55.49 5.62
N ARG A 765 -12.41 56.80 5.92
CA ARG A 765 -13.49 57.69 5.50
C ARG A 765 -12.92 58.92 4.79
N ILE A 766 -13.30 59.12 3.53
CA ILE A 766 -12.86 60.26 2.70
C ILE A 766 -14.04 61.21 2.52
N GLU A 767 -13.95 62.45 3.00
CA GLU A 767 -15.05 63.41 3.05
C GLU A 767 -14.60 64.84 2.73
N GLY A 768 -15.53 65.79 2.55
CA GLY A 768 -15.21 67.19 2.26
C GLY A 768 -15.55 67.59 0.82
N ASP A 769 -14.68 68.38 0.20
CA ASP A 769 -14.86 68.91 -1.15
C ASP A 769 -14.84 67.82 -2.24
N ALA A 770 -15.11 68.21 -3.49
CA ALA A 770 -15.26 67.27 -4.60
C ALA A 770 -13.92 66.66 -5.07
N ILE A 771 -13.95 65.39 -5.44
CA ILE A 771 -12.84 64.67 -6.09
C ILE A 771 -13.24 64.36 -7.54
N ALA A 772 -12.39 64.70 -8.50
CA ALA A 772 -12.61 64.39 -9.92
C ALA A 772 -12.07 63.00 -10.31
N LEU A 773 -12.90 62.14 -10.90
CA LEU A 773 -12.49 60.87 -11.50
C LEU A 773 -11.94 61.14 -12.91
N GLN A 774 -10.64 60.87 -13.09
CA GLN A 774 -9.86 61.22 -14.28
C GLN A 774 -8.94 60.08 -14.73
N GLY A 775 -9.40 58.83 -14.58
CA GLY A 775 -8.62 57.66 -14.98
C GLY A 775 -8.37 57.56 -16.48
N ALA A 776 -7.16 57.13 -16.84
CA ALA A 776 -6.75 56.93 -18.23
C ALA A 776 -7.64 55.87 -18.91
N GLY A 777 -8.03 56.11 -20.16
CA GLY A 777 -8.99 55.23 -20.86
C GLY A 777 -10.45 55.44 -20.47
N GLY A 778 -10.76 56.43 -19.62
CA GLY A 778 -12.13 56.77 -19.24
C GLY A 778 -12.68 55.96 -18.07
N GLU A 779 -11.83 55.23 -17.34
CA GLU A 779 -12.23 54.41 -16.19
C GLU A 779 -11.34 54.71 -14.98
N SER A 780 -11.97 54.89 -13.81
CA SER A 780 -11.30 55.08 -12.53
C SER A 780 -11.63 53.91 -11.61
N ILE A 781 -10.62 53.08 -11.37
CA ILE A 781 -10.74 51.90 -10.52
C ILE A 781 -10.72 52.32 -9.05
N ILE A 782 -11.67 51.81 -8.27
CA ILE A 782 -11.69 51.92 -6.81
C ILE A 782 -11.65 50.52 -6.22
N ARG A 783 -10.54 50.23 -5.52
CA ARG A 783 -10.27 48.99 -4.81
C ARG A 783 -10.63 49.16 -3.34
N VAL A 784 -11.36 48.21 -2.76
CA VAL A 784 -11.54 48.10 -1.30
C VAL A 784 -11.14 46.72 -0.86
N GLY A 785 -10.19 46.69 0.06
CA GLY A 785 -9.50 45.47 0.39
C GLY A 785 -8.51 45.11 -0.70
N ALA A 786 -8.21 43.82 -0.75
CA ALA A 786 -6.97 43.36 -1.30
C ALA A 786 -7.20 42.05 -2.07
N GLY A 787 -8.26 42.05 -2.88
CA GLY A 787 -8.54 40.99 -3.85
C GLY A 787 -8.87 39.61 -3.25
N SER A 788 -8.77 39.43 -1.93
CA SER A 788 -9.04 38.17 -1.22
C SER A 788 -10.49 38.13 -0.74
N THR A 789 -11.12 36.95 -0.73
CA THR A 789 -12.46 36.77 -0.14
C THR A 789 -12.48 37.05 1.35
N ALA A 790 -11.34 36.98 2.04
CA ALA A 790 -11.21 37.36 3.44
C ALA A 790 -11.54 38.86 3.68
N ASP A 791 -11.35 39.70 2.66
CA ASP A 791 -11.58 41.14 2.76
C ASP A 791 -13.06 41.52 2.55
N ALA A 792 -13.97 40.57 2.37
CA ALA A 792 -15.38 40.86 2.12
C ALA A 792 -16.05 41.70 3.24
N GLY A 793 -15.53 41.62 4.46
CA GLY A 793 -15.99 42.42 5.61
C GLY A 793 -15.37 43.82 5.69
N MET A 794 -14.35 44.12 4.90
CA MET A 794 -13.66 45.41 4.91
C MET A 794 -14.52 46.51 4.26
N VAL A 795 -14.56 47.68 4.88
CA VAL A 795 -15.36 48.83 4.45
C VAL A 795 -14.48 50.06 4.24
N GLY A 796 -14.57 50.65 3.05
CA GLY A 796 -14.07 51.98 2.74
C GLY A 796 -15.23 52.94 2.45
N THR A 797 -15.24 54.13 3.04
CA THR A 797 -16.31 55.10 2.84
C THR A 797 -15.83 56.33 2.08
N ILE A 798 -16.52 56.69 1.00
CA ILE A 798 -16.33 57.96 0.29
C ILE A 798 -17.61 58.79 0.43
N ALA A 799 -17.53 59.82 1.26
CA ALA A 799 -18.55 60.84 1.45
C ALA A 799 -18.28 62.12 0.65
N ALA A 800 -17.02 62.33 0.23
CA ALA A 800 -16.67 63.38 -0.72
C ALA A 800 -17.44 63.18 -2.03
N ARG A 801 -17.89 64.27 -2.65
CA ARG A 801 -18.60 64.21 -3.93
C ARG A 801 -17.65 63.79 -5.05
N LEU A 802 -17.95 62.69 -5.72
CA LEU A 802 -17.24 62.23 -6.91
C LEU A 802 -17.79 62.90 -8.17
N THR A 803 -16.89 63.46 -8.99
CA THR A 803 -17.20 64.21 -10.22
C THR A 803 -16.35 63.71 -11.40
N GLY A 804 -16.46 64.29 -12.59
CA GLY A 804 -15.61 63.94 -13.74
C GLY A 804 -16.26 63.03 -14.78
N ALA A 805 -15.54 62.75 -15.87
CA ALA A 805 -16.08 62.02 -17.01
C ALA A 805 -15.85 60.50 -16.94
N SER A 806 -14.92 60.03 -16.10
CA SER A 806 -14.58 58.61 -16.03
C SER A 806 -15.68 57.78 -15.38
N LYS A 807 -15.78 56.52 -15.81
CA LYS A 807 -16.59 55.48 -15.19
C LYS A 807 -15.97 55.10 -13.85
N LEU A 808 -16.78 54.95 -12.81
CA LEU A 808 -16.34 54.35 -11.55
C LEU A 808 -16.34 52.83 -11.70
N VAL A 809 -15.20 52.18 -11.53
CA VAL A 809 -15.07 50.72 -11.58
C VAL A 809 -14.74 50.19 -10.18
N LYS A 810 -15.70 49.54 -9.54
CA LYS A 810 -15.51 48.89 -8.24
C LYS A 810 -14.98 47.48 -8.43
N THR A 811 -13.79 47.23 -7.89
CA THR A 811 -13.12 45.92 -7.89
C THR A 811 -12.81 45.46 -6.47
N ASP A 812 -12.27 44.25 -6.35
CA ASP A 812 -11.89 43.60 -5.09
C ASP A 812 -13.08 43.28 -4.14
N ALA A 813 -12.87 42.38 -3.18
CA ALA A 813 -13.96 41.76 -2.43
C ALA A 813 -14.64 42.68 -1.40
N GLY A 814 -13.95 43.72 -0.92
CA GLY A 814 -14.47 44.60 0.13
C GLY A 814 -15.65 45.47 -0.28
N MET A 815 -16.26 46.13 0.69
CA MET A 815 -17.41 47.01 0.54
C MET A 815 -16.98 48.47 0.35
N LEU A 816 -17.31 49.06 -0.79
CA LEU A 816 -17.22 50.52 -0.98
C LEU A 816 -18.56 51.15 -0.62
N THR A 817 -18.57 52.07 0.34
CA THR A 817 -19.76 52.85 0.71
C THR A 817 -19.67 54.25 0.12
N LEU A 818 -20.62 54.61 -0.75
CA LEU A 818 -20.74 55.95 -1.32
C LEU A 818 -21.90 56.69 -0.68
N THR A 819 -21.64 57.86 -0.10
CA THR A 819 -22.67 58.69 0.55
C THR A 819 -22.79 60.09 -0.04
N GLY A 820 -21.83 60.52 -0.87
CA GLY A 820 -21.88 61.82 -1.54
C GLY A 820 -22.88 61.88 -2.69
N ASP A 821 -23.37 63.09 -2.98
CA ASP A 821 -24.21 63.41 -4.13
C ASP A 821 -23.36 63.47 -5.41
N ASN A 822 -23.07 62.32 -5.99
CA ASN A 822 -22.07 62.17 -7.06
C ASN A 822 -22.59 62.67 -8.42
N THR A 823 -21.72 63.28 -9.22
CA THR A 823 -22.07 63.87 -10.53
C THR A 823 -21.17 63.41 -11.68
N TYR A 824 -20.39 62.35 -11.48
CA TYR A 824 -19.58 61.78 -12.57
C TYR A 824 -20.47 61.22 -13.69
N THR A 825 -20.01 61.33 -14.95
CA THR A 825 -20.84 61.03 -16.13
C THR A 825 -20.48 59.74 -16.85
N GLY A 826 -19.44 59.01 -16.41
CA GLY A 826 -19.01 57.77 -17.07
C GLY A 826 -19.82 56.52 -16.69
N GLY A 827 -20.71 56.62 -15.69
CA GLY A 827 -21.45 55.49 -15.13
C GLY A 827 -20.66 54.69 -14.09
N THR A 828 -21.28 53.60 -13.62
CA THR A 828 -20.73 52.76 -12.54
C THR A 828 -20.64 51.31 -13.01
N ASP A 829 -19.53 50.64 -12.75
CA ASP A 829 -19.32 49.21 -13.01
C ASP A 829 -18.91 48.51 -11.70
N ILE A 830 -19.59 47.43 -11.37
CA ILE A 830 -19.37 46.63 -10.16
C ILE A 830 -18.89 45.25 -10.58
N GLN A 831 -17.57 45.10 -10.65
CA GLN A 831 -16.95 43.86 -11.09
C GLN A 831 -16.89 42.83 -9.95
N PHE A 832 -16.48 43.27 -8.75
CA PHE A 832 -16.35 42.42 -7.56
C PHE A 832 -16.69 43.14 -6.26
N GLY A 833 -16.95 42.35 -5.20
CA GLY A 833 -17.28 42.84 -3.87
C GLY A 833 -18.65 43.52 -3.80
N THR A 834 -18.81 44.46 -2.86
CA THR A 834 -20.07 45.19 -2.66
C THR A 834 -19.90 46.69 -2.87
N LEU A 835 -20.80 47.31 -3.61
CA LEU A 835 -21.00 48.76 -3.62
C LEU A 835 -22.25 49.09 -2.81
N SER A 836 -22.11 49.85 -1.72
CA SER A 836 -23.19 50.25 -0.82
C SER A 836 -23.59 51.70 -1.04
N ILE A 837 -24.89 51.94 -1.19
CA ILE A 837 -25.48 53.26 -1.45
C ILE A 837 -26.75 53.49 -0.62
N SER A 838 -27.11 54.76 -0.43
CA SER A 838 -28.35 55.18 0.25
C SER A 838 -29.30 56.00 -0.65
N ALA A 839 -28.83 56.49 -1.79
CA ALA A 839 -29.63 57.27 -2.72
C ALA A 839 -29.15 57.05 -4.17
N ASP A 840 -30.03 57.29 -5.16
CA ASP A 840 -29.71 57.10 -6.59
C ASP A 840 -28.53 57.96 -7.07
N ASN A 841 -28.43 59.19 -6.57
CA ASN A 841 -27.35 60.12 -6.91
C ASN A 841 -25.99 59.69 -6.33
N ASN A 842 -25.92 58.71 -5.43
CA ASN A 842 -24.64 58.11 -5.05
C ASN A 842 -23.99 57.33 -6.21
N LEU A 843 -24.73 57.00 -7.27
CA LEU A 843 -24.23 56.28 -8.46
C LEU A 843 -23.77 57.19 -9.62
N GLY A 844 -23.67 58.51 -9.41
CA GLY A 844 -23.24 59.48 -10.40
C GLY A 844 -24.41 60.21 -11.09
N ALA A 845 -24.18 60.79 -12.27
CA ALA A 845 -25.21 61.53 -13.01
C ALA A 845 -26.40 60.63 -13.42
N ALA A 846 -27.65 61.12 -13.32
CA ALA A 846 -28.87 60.32 -13.47
C ALA A 846 -29.04 59.59 -14.83
N ASN A 847 -28.35 60.05 -15.88
CA ASN A 847 -28.43 59.49 -17.23
C ASN A 847 -27.41 58.36 -17.50
N THR A 848 -26.70 57.88 -16.49
CA THR A 848 -25.68 56.83 -16.63
C THR A 848 -26.17 55.49 -16.06
N GLY A 849 -25.78 54.39 -16.70
CA GLY A 849 -26.13 53.03 -16.26
C GLY A 849 -25.22 52.46 -15.17
N VAL A 850 -25.63 51.30 -14.65
CA VAL A 850 -24.83 50.43 -13.76
C VAL A 850 -24.53 49.13 -14.49
N ALA A 851 -23.25 48.80 -14.67
CA ALA A 851 -22.81 47.49 -15.13
C ALA A 851 -22.45 46.61 -13.92
N MET A 852 -22.70 45.30 -14.02
CA MET A 852 -22.37 44.32 -13.01
C MET A 852 -21.73 43.10 -13.69
N ALA A 853 -20.49 42.81 -13.30
CA ALA A 853 -19.70 41.70 -13.86
C ALA A 853 -19.29 40.68 -12.78
N GLY A 854 -20.16 40.47 -11.77
CA GLY A 854 -19.94 39.51 -10.68
C GLY A 854 -20.13 40.09 -9.26
N GLY A 855 -20.18 41.43 -9.12
CA GLY A 855 -20.32 42.10 -7.83
C GLY A 855 -21.75 42.29 -7.33
N SER A 856 -21.88 42.91 -6.15
CA SER A 856 -23.17 43.21 -5.52
C SER A 856 -23.41 44.72 -5.35
N LEU A 857 -24.63 45.15 -5.65
CA LEU A 857 -25.15 46.48 -5.28
C LEU A 857 -25.97 46.33 -4.00
N ALA A 858 -25.59 47.03 -2.93
CA ALA A 858 -26.32 47.09 -1.67
C ALA A 858 -27.02 48.44 -1.50
N THR A 859 -28.31 48.43 -1.15
CA THR A 859 -29.10 49.63 -0.89
C THR A 859 -29.55 49.69 0.56
N THR A 860 -29.24 50.79 1.24
CA THR A 860 -29.46 50.96 2.69
C THR A 860 -30.65 51.86 3.04
N ALA A 861 -31.29 52.48 2.05
CA ALA A 861 -32.51 53.27 2.20
C ALA A 861 -33.45 53.08 1.01
N SER A 862 -34.70 53.53 1.14
CA SER A 862 -35.71 53.40 0.10
C SER A 862 -35.61 54.50 -0.95
N PHE A 863 -35.50 54.14 -2.23
CA PHE A 863 -35.53 55.08 -3.35
C PHE A 863 -35.87 54.37 -4.67
N ASN A 864 -36.19 55.17 -5.69
CA ASN A 864 -36.40 54.69 -7.05
C ASN A 864 -35.24 55.12 -7.95
N THR A 865 -34.94 54.32 -8.97
CA THR A 865 -33.97 54.66 -10.00
C THR A 865 -34.49 54.30 -11.39
N THR A 866 -34.22 55.19 -12.34
CA THR A 866 -34.52 55.03 -13.77
C THR A 866 -33.31 54.48 -14.53
N ARG A 867 -32.20 54.20 -13.85
CA ARG A 867 -30.96 53.73 -14.47
C ARG A 867 -31.14 52.33 -15.05
N ASN A 868 -30.52 52.12 -16.20
CA ASN A 868 -30.41 50.78 -16.76
C ASN A 868 -29.32 50.00 -16.00
N ILE A 869 -29.58 48.73 -15.71
CA ILE A 869 -28.63 47.78 -15.14
C ILE A 869 -28.25 46.75 -16.21
N SER A 870 -26.95 46.51 -16.39
CA SER A 870 -26.42 45.51 -17.32
C SER A 870 -25.70 44.40 -16.54
N LEU A 871 -26.16 43.16 -16.67
CA LEU A 871 -25.62 41.95 -16.04
C LEU A 871 -24.73 41.20 -17.03
N MET A 872 -23.44 41.51 -17.02
CA MET A 872 -22.44 40.83 -17.83
C MET A 872 -22.11 39.44 -17.28
N GLN A 873 -22.20 39.28 -15.95
CA GLN A 873 -22.24 38.01 -15.21
C GLN A 873 -23.36 38.07 -14.18
N ASP A 874 -23.49 37.04 -13.34
CA ASP A 874 -24.44 37.02 -12.23
C ASP A 874 -24.21 38.23 -11.31
N GLY A 875 -25.26 39.00 -11.07
CA GLY A 875 -25.19 40.24 -10.28
C GLY A 875 -26.17 40.20 -9.12
N ALA A 876 -25.70 40.58 -7.93
CA ALA A 876 -26.52 40.54 -6.73
C ALA A 876 -27.01 41.92 -6.28
N ILE A 877 -28.32 42.08 -6.10
CA ILE A 877 -28.92 43.28 -5.50
C ILE A 877 -29.34 42.94 -4.07
N ASN A 878 -28.64 43.54 -3.10
CA ASN A 878 -28.90 43.39 -1.67
C ASN A 878 -29.72 44.57 -1.14
N VAL A 879 -30.99 44.36 -0.84
CA VAL A 879 -31.86 45.42 -0.30
C VAL A 879 -31.98 45.26 1.22
N ALA A 880 -31.58 46.28 1.96
CA ALA A 880 -31.59 46.27 3.42
C ALA A 880 -33.00 46.09 4.00
N THR A 881 -33.08 45.49 5.18
CA THR A 881 -34.34 45.25 5.91
C THR A 881 -35.16 46.53 6.07
N GLY A 882 -36.46 46.47 5.79
CA GLY A 882 -37.37 47.62 5.93
C GLY A 882 -37.24 48.68 4.83
N THR A 883 -36.44 48.43 3.79
CA THR A 883 -36.24 49.36 2.67
C THR A 883 -36.73 48.78 1.35
N GLN A 884 -36.94 49.64 0.35
CA GLN A 884 -37.37 49.26 -1.00
C GLN A 884 -36.52 49.95 -2.07
N LEU A 885 -35.99 49.17 -3.01
CA LEU A 885 -35.41 49.66 -4.25
C LEU A 885 -36.41 49.49 -5.39
N GLY A 886 -36.88 50.59 -5.98
CA GLY A 886 -37.65 50.57 -7.22
C GLY A 886 -36.76 50.75 -8.45
N LEU A 887 -36.70 49.74 -9.33
CA LEU A 887 -36.00 49.78 -10.61
C LEU A 887 -37.02 49.94 -11.74
N THR A 888 -37.08 51.14 -12.31
CA THR A 888 -37.93 51.43 -13.48
C THR A 888 -37.17 51.38 -14.79
N GLY A 889 -35.83 51.52 -14.75
CA GLY A 889 -34.95 51.29 -15.89
C GLY A 889 -34.89 49.81 -16.27
N THR A 890 -34.28 49.50 -17.42
CA THR A 890 -34.17 48.12 -17.90
C THR A 890 -33.02 47.38 -17.23
N VAL A 891 -33.26 46.13 -16.83
CA VAL A 891 -32.23 45.16 -16.44
C VAL A 891 -31.99 44.24 -17.63
N SER A 892 -30.76 44.17 -18.13
CA SER A 892 -30.41 43.49 -19.38
C SER A 892 -29.11 42.68 -19.24
N GLY A 893 -28.85 41.70 -20.11
CA GLY A 893 -27.56 40.98 -20.14
C GLY A 893 -27.70 39.46 -20.12
N GLY A 894 -26.59 38.73 -20.07
CA GLY A 894 -26.61 37.26 -20.03
C GLY A 894 -26.69 36.67 -18.63
N GLY A 895 -26.27 37.42 -17.60
CA GLY A 895 -26.17 36.94 -16.22
C GLY A 895 -27.50 36.82 -15.47
N ALA A 896 -27.48 36.11 -14.35
CA ALA A 896 -28.60 36.00 -13.43
C ALA A 896 -28.76 37.26 -12.57
N LEU A 897 -30.01 37.69 -12.36
CA LEU A 897 -30.36 38.67 -11.33
C LEU A 897 -30.55 37.95 -9.99
N ILE A 898 -29.67 38.22 -9.02
CA ILE A 898 -29.75 37.65 -7.68
C ILE A 898 -30.30 38.70 -6.71
N LYS A 899 -31.56 38.54 -6.28
CA LYS A 899 -32.13 39.33 -5.18
C LYS A 899 -31.73 38.73 -3.83
N GLN A 900 -31.08 39.52 -2.98
CA GLN A 900 -30.73 39.18 -1.61
C GLN A 900 -31.05 40.34 -0.64
N GLY A 901 -30.84 40.13 0.66
CA GLY A 901 -31.27 41.05 1.71
C GLY A 901 -32.78 40.99 1.98
N ALA A 902 -33.19 41.35 3.20
CA ALA A 902 -34.56 41.16 3.65
C ALA A 902 -35.55 42.22 3.10
N GLY A 903 -35.08 43.29 2.45
CA GLY A 903 -35.92 44.34 1.87
C GLY A 903 -36.57 43.96 0.53
N THR A 904 -37.24 44.93 -0.08
CA THR A 904 -38.05 44.73 -1.31
C THR A 904 -37.34 45.29 -2.55
N LEU A 905 -37.21 44.48 -3.60
CA LEU A 905 -36.83 44.92 -4.95
C LEU A 905 -38.06 44.95 -5.84
N SER A 906 -38.39 46.09 -6.42
CA SER A 906 -39.52 46.25 -7.34
C SER A 906 -39.00 46.51 -8.75
N LEU A 907 -39.35 45.65 -9.71
CA LEU A 907 -38.99 45.78 -11.12
C LEU A 907 -40.22 46.19 -11.92
N THR A 908 -40.16 47.33 -12.62
CA THR A 908 -41.26 47.78 -13.49
C THR A 908 -40.83 47.96 -14.95
N GLY A 909 -39.52 47.94 -15.24
CA GLY A 909 -38.98 47.99 -16.60
C GLY A 909 -39.18 46.67 -17.37
N VAL A 910 -39.10 46.76 -18.70
CA VAL A 910 -39.05 45.58 -19.59
C VAL A 910 -37.62 45.06 -19.63
N ASN A 911 -37.41 43.85 -19.14
CA ASN A 911 -36.07 43.33 -18.86
C ASN A 911 -35.66 42.22 -19.84
N THR A 912 -34.35 41.99 -19.98
CA THR A 912 -33.75 41.02 -20.93
C THR A 912 -32.53 40.28 -20.35
N TYR A 913 -32.47 40.11 -19.03
CA TYR A 913 -31.42 39.33 -18.36
C TYR A 913 -31.67 37.80 -18.43
N GLY A 914 -30.67 36.99 -18.05
CA GLY A 914 -30.67 35.54 -18.24
C GLY A 914 -31.65 34.76 -17.37
N SER A 915 -31.51 34.83 -16.03
CA SER A 915 -32.36 34.11 -15.06
C SER A 915 -32.59 34.91 -13.78
N THR A 916 -33.55 34.50 -12.95
CA THR A 916 -33.89 35.16 -11.69
C THR A 916 -33.63 34.24 -10.50
N ARG A 917 -32.86 34.71 -9.51
CA ARG A 917 -32.72 34.03 -8.22
C ARG A 917 -33.08 34.95 -7.07
N VAL A 918 -34.01 34.53 -6.21
CA VAL A 918 -34.39 35.25 -4.99
C VAL A 918 -33.91 34.46 -3.79
N ARG A 919 -32.85 34.93 -3.13
CA ARG A 919 -32.27 34.29 -1.94
C ARG A 919 -32.94 34.74 -0.64
N ALA A 920 -33.43 35.98 -0.59
CA ALA A 920 -34.08 36.57 0.58
C ALA A 920 -34.91 37.82 0.22
N GLY A 921 -35.84 38.18 1.12
CA GLY A 921 -36.71 39.35 0.98
C GLY A 921 -37.78 39.20 -0.09
N THR A 922 -38.26 40.33 -0.62
CA THR A 922 -39.35 40.37 -1.60
C THR A 922 -38.87 40.87 -2.95
N LEU A 923 -39.23 40.17 -4.03
CA LEU A 923 -39.14 40.63 -5.42
C LEU A 923 -40.55 40.90 -5.95
N ILE A 924 -40.81 42.12 -6.43
CA ILE A 924 -42.08 42.52 -7.04
C ILE A 924 -41.84 42.80 -8.52
N GLY A 925 -42.69 42.30 -9.41
CA GLY A 925 -42.65 42.63 -10.83
C GLY A 925 -43.77 41.94 -11.62
N ASN A 926 -43.75 42.03 -12.93
CA ASN A 926 -44.63 41.31 -13.85
C ASN A 926 -43.84 40.42 -14.83
N SER A 927 -44.54 39.71 -15.73
CA SER A 927 -43.95 38.82 -16.75
C SER A 927 -43.01 39.52 -17.75
N ALA A 928 -43.07 40.84 -17.90
CA ALA A 928 -42.12 41.61 -18.71
C ALA A 928 -40.85 41.99 -17.94
N SER A 929 -40.92 42.03 -16.61
CA SER A 929 -39.83 42.50 -15.73
C SER A 929 -39.07 41.37 -15.00
N ILE A 930 -39.72 40.23 -14.75
CA ILE A 930 -39.09 39.04 -14.16
C ILE A 930 -38.79 38.07 -15.32
N ARG A 931 -37.52 37.70 -15.51
CA ARG A 931 -37.08 36.97 -16.72
C ARG A 931 -36.31 35.69 -16.41
N GLY A 932 -36.37 34.76 -17.36
CA GLY A 932 -35.70 33.47 -17.32
C GLY A 932 -36.19 32.53 -16.24
N ASP A 933 -35.39 31.51 -15.95
CA ASP A 933 -35.70 30.54 -14.90
C ASP A 933 -35.71 31.22 -13.53
N LEU A 934 -36.78 30.99 -12.75
CA LEU A 934 -36.96 31.54 -11.42
C LEU A 934 -36.64 30.50 -10.35
N HIS A 935 -35.63 30.80 -9.53
CA HIS A 935 -35.36 30.06 -8.29
C HIS A 935 -35.67 30.95 -7.08
N ASN A 936 -36.57 30.53 -6.19
CA ASN A 936 -37.07 31.37 -5.10
C ASN A 936 -36.96 30.70 -3.72
N ASP A 937 -36.12 31.29 -2.87
CA ASP A 937 -35.97 31.03 -1.43
C ASP A 937 -36.61 32.15 -0.57
N GLY A 938 -37.19 33.19 -1.21
CA GLY A 938 -37.83 34.35 -0.57
C GLY A 938 -39.31 34.52 -0.98
N THR A 939 -39.74 35.77 -1.16
CA THR A 939 -41.09 36.11 -1.67
C THR A 939 -41.00 36.71 -3.07
N VAL A 940 -41.80 36.19 -4.01
CA VAL A 940 -41.98 36.78 -5.35
C VAL A 940 -43.43 37.17 -5.51
N ILE A 941 -43.69 38.42 -5.89
CA ILE A 941 -45.02 38.96 -6.15
C ILE A 941 -45.11 39.32 -7.63
N PHE A 942 -46.04 38.68 -8.34
CA PHE A 942 -46.39 39.03 -9.70
C PHE A 942 -47.52 40.06 -9.73
N ASP A 943 -47.19 41.32 -9.97
CA ASP A 943 -48.13 42.43 -10.14
C ASP A 943 -48.49 42.59 -11.63
N GLN A 944 -49.33 41.70 -12.15
CA GLN A 944 -49.76 41.68 -13.55
C GLN A 944 -51.11 42.39 -13.74
N THR A 945 -51.16 43.32 -14.70
CA THR A 945 -52.39 44.04 -15.11
C THR A 945 -52.96 43.56 -16.45
N TRP A 946 -52.37 42.51 -17.05
CA TRP A 946 -52.74 41.92 -18.34
C TRP A 946 -52.29 40.46 -18.45
N ASN A 947 -52.93 39.66 -19.32
CA ASN A 947 -52.59 38.25 -19.54
C ASN A 947 -51.17 38.12 -20.14
N GLY A 948 -50.21 37.63 -19.36
CA GLY A 948 -48.85 37.32 -19.79
C GLY A 948 -48.58 35.81 -19.97
N SER A 949 -47.49 35.47 -20.65
CA SER A 949 -46.93 34.10 -20.72
C SER A 949 -45.72 33.96 -19.80
#